data_AF-A0A402AL01-F1
#
_entry.id   AF-A0A402AL01-F1
#
_cell.length_a   1.000
_cell.length_b   1.000
_cell.length_c   1.000
_cell.angle_alpha   90.00
_cell.angle_beta   90.00
_cell.angle_gamma   90.00
#
_symmetry.space_group_name_H-M   'P 1'
#
loop_
_entity.id
_entity.type
_entity.pdbx_description
1 polymer ?
#
loop_
_entity_poly.entity_id
_entity_poly.type
_entity_poly.pdbx_seq_one_letter_code
_entity_poly.pdbx_strand_id
1 'polypeptide(L)'
;MKKSFSANNIEAINFKNIHDFLKVRGWDQPTIEVDTDEDFAIDDQAGNSLTISDSHDGLTVSVPYETIVYVSHANDGVSIEEVRQVIARDINDDLNLEEIQGDVTITNLHGDLNLEDIQGIVTLENVDGDISGKNLNEIRSEQKLHGDVSLSTIAKVYLQEVDNDLSLQDIEEATIGRARNDLDVQDVNILRCDAVGNDCHVSGKRESVVTIGNVGNSLEIQEVARLTVDTIGDDCRVTLSPQAEITLGRIGSDLIIENAAQVVVGSVGSDARIHHIQGNVTFGNIGSDADLSDIEGEIRAGSIGSDAVLKGVRGPVNVGTIGSDLHLQTDFVPGSTSYLRVGSDATIVLPAEANLTIQASVGGDISGRSIVSNSIGNRATLVYGEGAAHLELAVGGDLNLRSDAGPRSSSSEGGAWWDDFAKDMADFGHEMGTMGRDLGAEISAAVNSATASIQADIAKEFSRQAQQKNTFKAERQRQKAEEHARRARERSQERAQRDREKAARFNFRINEREWSMDPERINRIIDQAQRAASEGVLGAMEAVEQALKNMNVPPARPPVPPTPPTSPVTPTPPTPETSPVPPVPPVPPVPPFQGQQTWQAQQAPTGRQELIFDERAQPEVPVAPEEELQSAPTEAAAPVDIEQEREAILRMIAEGRITPEEGDMLLEALGN
;
A
#
# COMPACT_ATOMS: atom_id res chain seq x y z
N MET A 1 -33.41 -42.25 -26.28
CA MET A 1 -34.65 -42.03 -27.09
C MET A 1 -34.64 -40.63 -27.70
N LYS A 2 -34.76 -40.53 -29.04
CA LYS A 2 -34.72 -39.23 -29.76
C LYS A 2 -36.07 -38.53 -29.86
N LYS A 3 -36.13 -37.25 -29.45
CA LYS A 3 -37.24 -36.29 -29.71
C LYS A 3 -36.66 -35.05 -30.38
N SER A 4 -37.39 -34.45 -31.34
CA SER A 4 -36.90 -33.29 -32.12
C SER A 4 -37.95 -32.18 -32.21
N PHE A 5 -37.48 -30.93 -32.14
CA PHE A 5 -38.28 -29.71 -32.03
C PHE A 5 -37.79 -28.65 -33.03
N SER A 6 -38.68 -27.79 -33.50
CA SER A 6 -38.35 -26.68 -34.42
C SER A 6 -37.76 -25.50 -33.63
N ALA A 7 -36.53 -25.10 -33.92
CA ALA A 7 -35.85 -24.02 -33.21
C ALA A 7 -36.16 -22.60 -33.75
N ASN A 8 -37.03 -22.47 -34.76
CA ASN A 8 -37.29 -21.20 -35.47
C ASN A 8 -37.68 -19.99 -34.57
N ASN A 9 -38.18 -20.23 -33.36
CA ASN A 9 -38.49 -19.21 -32.35
C ASN A 9 -37.80 -19.51 -30.99
N ILE A 10 -36.77 -20.34 -30.93
CA ILE A 10 -36.14 -20.75 -29.65
C ILE A 10 -34.73 -20.16 -29.60
N GLU A 11 -34.59 -19.06 -28.87
CA GLU A 11 -33.32 -18.36 -28.63
C GLU A 11 -32.59 -18.90 -27.39
N ALA A 12 -33.34 -19.54 -26.47
CA ALA A 12 -32.80 -20.02 -25.20
C ALA A 12 -33.33 -21.42 -24.82
N ILE A 13 -32.45 -22.23 -24.23
CA ILE A 13 -32.78 -23.52 -23.62
C ILE A 13 -32.48 -23.49 -22.12
N ASN A 14 -33.36 -24.07 -21.31
CA ASN A 14 -33.31 -24.06 -19.86
C ASN A 14 -33.32 -25.49 -19.32
N PHE A 15 -32.24 -25.89 -18.65
CA PHE A 15 -32.10 -27.17 -17.95
C PHE A 15 -32.30 -26.96 -16.45
N LYS A 16 -33.19 -27.76 -15.83
CA LYS A 16 -33.55 -27.63 -14.41
C LYS A 16 -33.61 -28.99 -13.71
N ASN A 17 -32.96 -29.13 -12.56
CA ASN A 17 -32.91 -30.38 -11.79
C ASN A 17 -32.44 -31.58 -12.64
N ILE A 18 -31.22 -31.52 -13.18
CA ILE A 18 -30.65 -32.64 -13.93
C ILE A 18 -29.87 -33.54 -12.95
N HIS A 19 -30.18 -34.84 -12.91
CA HIS A 19 -29.63 -35.77 -11.94
C HIS A 19 -28.48 -36.66 -12.44
N ASP A 20 -28.21 -36.62 -13.74
CA ASP A 20 -27.21 -37.41 -14.49
C ASP A 20 -26.52 -36.46 -15.50
N PHE A 21 -25.54 -36.93 -16.25
CA PHE A 21 -24.69 -36.13 -17.12
C PHE A 21 -25.48 -35.35 -18.19
N LEU A 22 -25.12 -34.08 -18.38
CA LEU A 22 -25.70 -33.19 -19.40
C LEU A 22 -24.66 -32.83 -20.47
N LYS A 23 -24.87 -33.27 -21.71
CA LYS A 23 -24.17 -32.74 -22.89
C LYS A 23 -25.08 -31.85 -23.73
N VAL A 24 -24.64 -30.63 -24.03
CA VAL A 24 -25.25 -29.73 -25.01
C VAL A 24 -24.25 -29.45 -26.12
N ARG A 25 -24.69 -29.48 -27.39
CA ARG A 25 -23.85 -29.23 -28.57
C ARG A 25 -24.51 -28.27 -29.56
N GLY A 26 -23.76 -27.30 -30.08
CA GLY A 26 -24.13 -26.50 -31.24
C GLY A 26 -24.14 -27.27 -32.57
N TRP A 27 -25.06 -26.94 -33.47
CA TRP A 27 -25.04 -27.44 -34.85
C TRP A 27 -25.68 -26.47 -35.86
N ASP A 28 -25.54 -26.79 -37.15
CA ASP A 28 -26.02 -25.98 -38.28
C ASP A 28 -27.53 -26.09 -38.56
N GLN A 29 -28.26 -26.94 -37.81
CA GLN A 29 -29.67 -27.22 -38.07
C GLN A 29 -30.62 -26.34 -37.23
N PRO A 30 -31.70 -25.79 -37.82
CA PRO A 30 -32.71 -24.96 -37.12
C PRO A 30 -33.69 -25.83 -36.30
N THR A 31 -33.16 -26.81 -35.59
CA THR A 31 -33.89 -27.80 -34.80
C THR A 31 -33.14 -28.09 -33.51
N ILE A 32 -33.89 -28.41 -32.45
CA ILE A 32 -33.33 -28.97 -31.22
C ILE A 32 -33.60 -30.48 -31.24
N GLU A 33 -32.57 -31.30 -31.05
CA GLU A 33 -32.72 -32.75 -30.85
C GLU A 33 -32.31 -33.10 -29.42
N VAL A 34 -33.11 -33.92 -28.75
CA VAL A 34 -32.85 -34.44 -27.39
C VAL A 34 -32.81 -35.96 -27.46
N ASP A 35 -31.76 -36.57 -26.93
CA ASP A 35 -31.61 -38.02 -26.74
C ASP A 35 -31.31 -38.35 -25.27
N THR A 36 -32.19 -39.16 -24.68
CA THR A 36 -32.14 -39.72 -23.31
C THR A 36 -33.05 -40.95 -23.29
N ASP A 37 -32.72 -42.02 -22.59
CA ASP A 37 -33.46 -43.29 -22.65
C ASP A 37 -34.70 -43.35 -21.74
N GLU A 38 -34.90 -42.38 -20.85
CA GLU A 38 -36.16 -42.19 -20.09
C GLU A 38 -37.07 -41.05 -20.64
N ASP A 39 -38.26 -40.90 -20.04
CA ASP A 39 -39.22 -39.84 -20.37
C ASP A 39 -39.04 -38.62 -19.45
N PHE A 40 -38.58 -37.51 -20.03
CA PHE A 40 -38.32 -36.23 -19.36
C PHE A 40 -39.48 -35.24 -19.45
N ALA A 41 -39.56 -34.30 -18.51
CA ALA A 41 -40.54 -33.20 -18.56
C ALA A 41 -40.09 -32.09 -19.51
N ILE A 42 -41.04 -31.57 -20.29
CA ILE A 42 -40.87 -30.40 -21.16
C ILE A 42 -41.97 -29.39 -20.82
N ASP A 43 -41.57 -28.14 -20.57
CA ASP A 43 -42.48 -27.00 -20.51
C ASP A 43 -42.18 -26.04 -21.66
N ASP A 44 -43.09 -26.00 -22.64
CA ASP A 44 -43.05 -25.09 -23.79
C ASP A 44 -43.61 -23.73 -23.35
N GLN A 45 -42.73 -22.88 -22.80
CA GLN A 45 -43.12 -21.58 -22.27
C GLN A 45 -43.35 -20.59 -23.40
N ALA A 46 -44.63 -20.43 -23.77
CA ALA A 46 -45.13 -19.57 -24.85
C ALA A 46 -44.42 -18.20 -24.92
N GLY A 47 -43.44 -18.11 -25.82
CA GLY A 47 -42.44 -17.04 -25.85
C GLY A 47 -41.32 -17.41 -26.81
N ASN A 48 -40.08 -17.49 -26.31
CA ASN A 48 -38.86 -17.73 -27.08
C ASN A 48 -37.92 -18.80 -26.45
N SER A 49 -38.39 -19.61 -25.49
CA SER A 49 -37.52 -20.48 -24.69
C SER A 49 -38.08 -21.86 -24.35
N LEU A 50 -37.25 -22.89 -24.53
CA LEU A 50 -37.55 -24.28 -24.16
C LEU A 50 -37.10 -24.55 -22.72
N THR A 51 -37.91 -25.25 -21.92
CA THR A 51 -37.47 -25.81 -20.61
C THR A 51 -37.52 -27.33 -20.62
N ILE A 52 -36.43 -27.96 -20.22
CA ILE A 52 -36.30 -29.39 -19.91
C ILE A 52 -36.07 -29.51 -18.40
N SER A 53 -36.84 -30.34 -17.70
CA SER A 53 -36.69 -30.49 -16.25
C SER A 53 -36.80 -31.92 -15.73
N ASP A 54 -36.21 -32.12 -14.54
CA ASP A 54 -36.37 -33.30 -13.69
C ASP A 54 -35.91 -34.61 -14.37
N SER A 55 -34.84 -34.55 -15.18
CA SER A 55 -34.26 -35.72 -15.84
C SER A 55 -33.46 -36.57 -14.86
N HIS A 56 -33.69 -37.88 -14.89
CA HIS A 56 -33.07 -38.90 -14.02
C HIS A 56 -32.08 -39.81 -14.78
N ASP A 57 -31.83 -39.49 -16.05
CA ASP A 57 -30.97 -40.20 -16.99
C ASP A 57 -30.23 -39.17 -17.87
N GLY A 58 -29.09 -39.60 -18.43
CA GLY A 58 -28.18 -38.74 -19.18
C GLY A 58 -28.83 -38.07 -20.39
N LEU A 59 -28.57 -36.77 -20.55
CA LEU A 59 -29.14 -35.93 -21.61
C LEU A 59 -28.07 -35.55 -22.63
N THR A 60 -28.26 -35.94 -23.89
CA THR A 60 -27.54 -35.33 -25.03
C THR A 60 -28.49 -34.45 -25.81
N VAL A 61 -28.18 -33.16 -25.94
CA VAL A 61 -29.01 -32.17 -26.64
C VAL A 61 -28.24 -31.40 -27.70
N SER A 62 -28.67 -31.49 -28.95
CA SER A 62 -28.16 -30.67 -30.04
C SER A 62 -29.04 -29.44 -30.25
N VAL A 63 -28.44 -28.24 -30.31
CA VAL A 63 -29.11 -26.94 -30.42
C VAL A 63 -28.46 -26.09 -31.53
N PRO A 64 -29.15 -25.11 -32.15
CA PRO A 64 -28.50 -24.18 -33.07
C PRO A 64 -27.35 -23.39 -32.39
N TYR A 65 -26.28 -23.08 -33.12
CA TYR A 65 -25.14 -22.29 -32.60
C TYR A 65 -25.54 -20.99 -31.86
N GLU A 66 -26.58 -20.30 -32.33
CA GLU A 66 -27.12 -19.05 -31.75
C GLU A 66 -27.84 -19.21 -30.39
N THR A 67 -27.90 -20.41 -29.82
CA THR A 67 -28.68 -20.70 -28.60
C THR A 67 -27.98 -20.23 -27.32
N ILE A 68 -28.74 -19.59 -26.43
CA ILE A 68 -28.33 -19.30 -25.05
C ILE A 68 -28.69 -20.50 -24.16
N VAL A 69 -27.71 -21.06 -23.45
CA VAL A 69 -27.90 -22.20 -22.55
C VAL A 69 -27.96 -21.74 -21.09
N TYR A 70 -29.08 -22.02 -20.44
CA TYR A 70 -29.25 -21.85 -18.99
C TYR A 70 -29.26 -23.22 -18.31
N VAL A 71 -28.39 -23.42 -17.31
CA VAL A 71 -28.41 -24.60 -16.42
C VAL A 71 -28.71 -24.13 -15.01
N SER A 72 -29.59 -24.83 -14.29
CA SER A 72 -29.96 -24.51 -12.90
C SER A 72 -30.21 -25.79 -12.13
N HIS A 73 -29.28 -26.13 -11.22
CA HIS A 73 -29.21 -27.42 -10.52
C HIS A 73 -28.87 -28.59 -11.45
N ALA A 74 -27.60 -28.97 -11.48
CA ALA A 74 -27.10 -30.23 -12.06
C ALA A 74 -26.32 -31.00 -10.98
N ASN A 75 -26.57 -32.31 -10.87
CA ASN A 75 -25.98 -33.16 -9.82
C ASN A 75 -24.76 -33.97 -10.25
N ASP A 76 -24.52 -34.04 -11.57
CA ASP A 76 -23.46 -34.78 -12.26
C ASP A 76 -22.90 -33.83 -13.35
N GLY A 77 -21.88 -34.26 -14.09
CA GLY A 77 -21.09 -33.40 -14.96
C GLY A 77 -21.87 -32.72 -16.09
N VAL A 78 -21.38 -31.55 -16.52
CA VAL A 78 -22.00 -30.75 -17.58
C VAL A 78 -20.96 -30.41 -18.66
N SER A 79 -21.26 -30.74 -19.92
CA SER A 79 -20.45 -30.39 -21.09
C SER A 79 -21.29 -29.55 -22.06
N ILE A 80 -20.83 -28.36 -22.43
CA ILE A 80 -21.51 -27.49 -23.38
C ILE A 80 -20.49 -27.03 -24.45
N GLU A 81 -20.71 -27.42 -25.70
CA GLU A 81 -19.81 -27.13 -26.84
C GLU A 81 -20.55 -26.36 -27.96
N GLU A 82 -19.85 -25.45 -28.64
CA GLU A 82 -20.31 -24.71 -29.82
C GLU A 82 -21.60 -23.84 -29.62
N VAL A 83 -21.78 -23.13 -28.50
CA VAL A 83 -22.99 -22.29 -28.29
C VAL A 83 -22.70 -20.81 -28.09
N ARG A 84 -23.73 -19.97 -28.23
CA ARG A 84 -23.60 -18.51 -28.17
C ARG A 84 -23.31 -17.96 -26.78
N GLN A 85 -23.93 -18.48 -25.74
CA GLN A 85 -23.81 -17.94 -24.38
C GLN A 85 -24.19 -19.00 -23.34
N VAL A 86 -23.52 -19.02 -22.19
CA VAL A 86 -23.78 -20.00 -21.11
C VAL A 86 -24.00 -19.29 -19.77
N ILE A 87 -25.09 -19.63 -19.09
CA ILE A 87 -25.37 -19.26 -17.70
C ILE A 87 -25.61 -20.53 -16.91
N ALA A 88 -24.58 -21.01 -16.21
CA ALA A 88 -24.64 -22.20 -15.35
C ALA A 88 -24.78 -21.80 -13.88
N ARG A 89 -25.65 -22.50 -13.14
CA ARG A 89 -25.79 -22.29 -11.69
C ARG A 89 -26.07 -23.58 -10.92
N ASP A 90 -25.45 -23.70 -9.76
CA ASP A 90 -25.60 -24.79 -8.78
C ASP A 90 -25.26 -26.14 -9.45
N ILE A 91 -24.00 -26.30 -9.82
CA ILE A 91 -23.46 -27.50 -10.46
C ILE A 91 -22.63 -28.25 -9.41
N ASN A 92 -23.03 -29.49 -9.09
CA ASN A 92 -22.43 -30.26 -7.99
C ASN A 92 -21.16 -31.05 -8.37
N ASP A 93 -20.84 -31.09 -9.66
CA ASP A 93 -19.79 -31.91 -10.29
C ASP A 93 -19.11 -31.05 -11.39
N ASP A 94 -18.30 -31.65 -12.26
CA ASP A 94 -17.46 -30.93 -13.24
C ASP A 94 -18.25 -30.15 -14.32
N LEU A 95 -17.67 -29.04 -14.79
CA LEU A 95 -18.21 -28.22 -15.89
C LEU A 95 -17.14 -28.00 -16.98
N ASN A 96 -17.42 -28.45 -18.22
CA ASN A 96 -16.58 -28.21 -19.39
C ASN A 96 -17.31 -27.34 -20.45
N LEU A 97 -16.70 -26.22 -20.84
CA LEU A 97 -17.23 -25.27 -21.83
C LEU A 97 -16.22 -25.05 -22.97
N GLU A 98 -16.66 -25.24 -24.21
CA GLU A 98 -15.81 -25.28 -25.41
C GLU A 98 -16.45 -24.50 -26.58
N GLU A 99 -15.66 -23.71 -27.32
CA GLU A 99 -16.10 -22.90 -28.48
C GLU A 99 -17.32 -21.97 -28.20
N ILE A 100 -17.31 -21.23 -27.08
CA ILE A 100 -18.42 -20.33 -26.71
C ILE A 100 -18.22 -18.92 -27.29
N GLN A 101 -19.18 -18.47 -28.10
CA GLN A 101 -19.06 -17.22 -28.89
C GLN A 101 -19.29 -15.92 -28.10
N GLY A 102 -19.80 -16.02 -26.87
CA GLY A 102 -20.22 -14.91 -26.04
C GLY A 102 -20.01 -15.19 -24.56
N ASP A 103 -20.64 -14.40 -23.70
CA ASP A 103 -20.31 -14.40 -22.27
C ASP A 103 -20.63 -15.74 -21.57
N VAL A 104 -19.84 -16.05 -20.56
CA VAL A 104 -20.04 -17.20 -19.66
C VAL A 104 -20.29 -16.65 -18.25
N THR A 105 -21.32 -17.14 -17.58
CA THR A 105 -21.56 -16.84 -16.16
C THR A 105 -21.76 -18.14 -15.39
N ILE A 106 -20.93 -18.36 -14.38
CA ILE A 106 -20.95 -19.56 -13.53
C ILE A 106 -21.16 -19.11 -12.08
N THR A 107 -22.24 -19.57 -11.44
CA THR A 107 -22.53 -19.32 -10.02
C THR A 107 -22.64 -20.64 -9.26
N ASN A 108 -21.84 -20.86 -8.22
CA ASN A 108 -21.81 -22.10 -7.43
C ASN A 108 -21.48 -23.34 -8.29
N LEU A 109 -20.20 -23.62 -8.45
CA LEU A 109 -19.68 -24.85 -9.04
C LEU A 109 -18.87 -25.61 -7.98
N HIS A 110 -19.20 -26.88 -7.73
CA HIS A 110 -18.56 -27.69 -6.70
C HIS A 110 -17.48 -28.66 -7.22
N GLY A 111 -17.54 -29.06 -8.50
CA GLY A 111 -16.47 -29.78 -9.19
C GLY A 111 -15.49 -28.85 -9.91
N ASP A 112 -14.72 -29.42 -10.84
CA ASP A 112 -13.69 -28.70 -11.58
C ASP A 112 -14.25 -27.96 -12.80
N LEU A 113 -13.54 -26.91 -13.24
CA LEU A 113 -13.94 -26.04 -14.35
C LEU A 113 -12.93 -26.11 -15.49
N ASN A 114 -13.38 -26.47 -16.68
CA ASN A 114 -12.61 -26.42 -17.92
C ASN A 114 -13.25 -25.41 -18.88
N LEU A 115 -12.43 -24.50 -19.42
CA LEU A 115 -12.82 -23.42 -20.32
C LEU A 115 -11.86 -23.35 -21.51
N GLU A 116 -12.36 -23.56 -22.73
CA GLU A 116 -11.55 -23.48 -23.95
C GLU A 116 -12.24 -22.65 -25.05
N ASP A 117 -11.45 -21.79 -25.71
CA ASP A 117 -11.83 -20.99 -26.89
C ASP A 117 -13.02 -20.01 -26.69
N ILE A 118 -13.18 -19.47 -25.47
CA ILE A 118 -14.27 -18.55 -25.10
C ILE A 118 -14.00 -17.11 -25.59
N GLN A 119 -14.87 -16.61 -26.46
CA GLN A 119 -14.72 -15.27 -27.08
C GLN A 119 -15.31 -14.12 -26.23
N GLY A 120 -16.31 -14.40 -25.41
CA GLY A 120 -16.92 -13.42 -24.49
C GLY A 120 -16.17 -13.28 -23.16
N ILE A 121 -16.82 -12.62 -22.20
CA ILE A 121 -16.29 -12.48 -20.83
C ILE A 121 -16.74 -13.68 -19.99
N VAL A 122 -15.79 -14.36 -19.36
CA VAL A 122 -16.07 -15.37 -18.32
C VAL A 122 -16.20 -14.68 -16.97
N THR A 123 -17.34 -14.86 -16.29
CA THR A 123 -17.60 -14.37 -14.94
C THR A 123 -17.86 -15.54 -13.98
N LEU A 124 -17.06 -15.63 -12.92
CA LEU A 124 -17.13 -16.67 -11.89
C LEU A 124 -17.64 -16.10 -10.55
N GLU A 125 -18.63 -16.77 -9.96
CA GLU A 125 -19.15 -16.55 -8.60
C GLU A 125 -19.10 -17.89 -7.82
N ASN A 126 -18.10 -18.07 -6.95
CA ASN A 126 -17.88 -19.27 -6.11
C ASN A 126 -17.67 -20.59 -6.90
N VAL A 127 -16.40 -20.93 -7.15
CA VAL A 127 -15.96 -22.25 -7.62
C VAL A 127 -15.16 -22.93 -6.51
N ASP A 128 -15.56 -24.15 -6.14
CA ASP A 128 -14.94 -24.91 -5.05
C ASP A 128 -13.77 -25.80 -5.54
N GLY A 129 -13.85 -26.34 -6.76
CA GLY A 129 -12.81 -27.15 -7.42
C GLY A 129 -11.78 -26.33 -8.21
N ASP A 130 -10.96 -27.04 -8.99
CA ASP A 130 -9.85 -26.47 -9.76
C ASP A 130 -10.33 -25.82 -11.07
N ILE A 131 -9.57 -24.84 -11.59
CA ILE A 131 -9.94 -24.08 -12.79
C ILE A 131 -8.83 -24.14 -13.84
N SER A 132 -9.17 -24.71 -15.00
CA SER A 132 -8.37 -24.72 -16.22
C SER A 132 -8.99 -23.80 -17.26
N GLY A 133 -8.23 -22.79 -17.72
CA GLY A 133 -8.69 -21.83 -18.74
C GLY A 133 -7.68 -21.63 -19.86
N LYS A 134 -8.13 -21.72 -21.11
CA LYS A 134 -7.26 -21.61 -22.29
C LYS A 134 -7.91 -20.80 -23.42
N ASN A 135 -7.14 -19.89 -24.02
CA ASN A 135 -7.57 -19.07 -25.17
C ASN A 135 -8.87 -18.31 -24.87
N LEU A 136 -8.87 -17.57 -23.76
CA LEU A 136 -10.01 -16.79 -23.30
C LEU A 136 -9.76 -15.31 -23.61
N ASN A 137 -10.79 -14.57 -24.02
CA ASN A 137 -10.68 -13.12 -24.17
C ASN A 137 -10.49 -12.46 -22.78
N GLU A 138 -11.40 -12.73 -21.84
CA GLU A 138 -11.33 -12.18 -20.49
C GLU A 138 -11.96 -13.11 -19.45
N ILE A 139 -11.30 -13.26 -18.28
CA ILE A 139 -11.81 -14.00 -17.13
C ILE A 139 -11.83 -13.14 -15.85
N ARG A 140 -12.94 -13.20 -15.12
CA ARG A 140 -13.23 -12.37 -13.94
C ARG A 140 -13.81 -13.17 -12.77
N SER A 141 -13.36 -12.89 -11.55
CA SER A 141 -13.99 -13.36 -10.31
C SER A 141 -14.08 -12.24 -9.27
N GLU A 142 -15.31 -11.83 -8.90
CA GLU A 142 -15.58 -10.98 -7.72
C GLU A 142 -15.34 -11.73 -6.41
N GLN A 143 -15.39 -13.06 -6.47
CA GLN A 143 -15.35 -13.94 -5.32
C GLN A 143 -14.02 -14.71 -5.24
N LYS A 144 -13.90 -15.45 -4.16
CA LYS A 144 -12.81 -16.37 -3.92
C LYS A 144 -12.96 -17.63 -4.77
N LEU A 145 -11.85 -18.14 -5.28
CA LEU A 145 -11.71 -19.43 -5.95
C LEU A 145 -10.95 -20.37 -5.01
N HIS A 146 -11.42 -21.61 -4.84
CA HIS A 146 -10.93 -22.50 -3.77
C HIS A 146 -9.96 -23.59 -4.22
N GLY A 147 -10.05 -24.08 -5.46
CA GLY A 147 -9.04 -24.94 -6.06
C GLY A 147 -7.82 -24.17 -6.58
N ASP A 148 -6.95 -24.91 -7.27
CA ASP A 148 -5.86 -24.37 -8.06
C ASP A 148 -6.39 -23.67 -9.33
N VAL A 149 -5.68 -22.66 -9.82
CA VAL A 149 -6.11 -21.88 -10.99
C VAL A 149 -4.98 -21.86 -12.03
N SER A 150 -5.20 -22.52 -13.16
CA SER A 150 -4.26 -22.60 -14.29
C SER A 150 -4.85 -21.91 -15.53
N LEU A 151 -4.24 -20.80 -15.96
CA LEU A 151 -4.74 -19.97 -17.05
C LEU A 151 -3.68 -19.76 -18.13
N SER A 152 -4.06 -19.94 -19.40
CA SER A 152 -3.14 -19.91 -20.55
C SER A 152 -3.69 -19.13 -21.75
N THR A 153 -2.87 -18.26 -22.35
CA THR A 153 -3.22 -17.42 -23.51
C THR A 153 -4.51 -16.64 -23.28
N ILE A 154 -4.45 -15.61 -22.43
CA ILE A 154 -5.61 -14.78 -22.06
C ILE A 154 -5.24 -13.30 -22.14
N ALA A 155 -6.10 -12.47 -22.74
CA ALA A 155 -5.84 -11.04 -22.81
C ALA A 155 -6.02 -10.33 -21.46
N LYS A 156 -7.06 -10.70 -20.68
CA LYS A 156 -7.36 -10.08 -19.37
C LYS A 156 -7.76 -11.07 -18.28
N VAL A 157 -7.12 -10.97 -17.12
CA VAL A 157 -7.38 -11.79 -15.92
C VAL A 157 -7.63 -10.87 -14.71
N TYR A 158 -8.83 -10.93 -14.12
CA TYR A 158 -9.21 -10.16 -12.91
C TYR A 158 -9.72 -11.08 -11.79
N LEU A 159 -8.85 -11.50 -10.86
CA LEU A 159 -9.20 -12.45 -9.78
C LEU A 159 -9.08 -11.80 -8.40
N GLN A 160 -10.16 -11.78 -7.61
CA GLN A 160 -10.15 -11.15 -6.28
C GLN A 160 -9.34 -11.95 -5.23
N GLU A 161 -9.47 -13.28 -5.17
CA GLU A 161 -8.67 -14.16 -4.29
C GLU A 161 -8.66 -15.62 -4.80
N VAL A 162 -7.50 -16.28 -4.77
CA VAL A 162 -7.29 -17.72 -5.02
C VAL A 162 -6.77 -18.37 -3.73
N ASP A 163 -7.31 -19.53 -3.34
CA ASP A 163 -7.06 -20.15 -2.03
C ASP A 163 -5.78 -21.01 -1.99
N ASN A 164 -5.39 -21.58 -3.14
CA ASN A 164 -4.21 -22.41 -3.32
C ASN A 164 -3.26 -21.74 -4.35
N ASP A 165 -2.81 -22.48 -5.37
CA ASP A 165 -1.83 -22.05 -6.35
C ASP A 165 -2.46 -21.37 -7.58
N LEU A 166 -1.74 -20.37 -8.11
CA LEU A 166 -2.11 -19.64 -9.32
C LEU A 166 -0.99 -19.75 -10.36
N SER A 167 -1.26 -20.44 -11.47
CA SER A 167 -0.38 -20.55 -12.63
C SER A 167 -0.94 -19.73 -13.81
N LEU A 168 -0.12 -18.85 -14.36
CA LEU A 168 -0.47 -17.94 -15.45
C LEU A 168 0.54 -18.07 -16.59
N GLN A 169 0.09 -18.36 -17.81
CA GLN A 169 0.95 -18.45 -19.00
C GLN A 169 0.45 -17.59 -20.16
N ASP A 170 1.35 -16.79 -20.75
CA ASP A 170 1.07 -15.94 -21.92
C ASP A 170 -0.16 -15.02 -21.70
N ILE A 171 -0.07 -14.19 -20.67
CA ILE A 171 -1.15 -13.29 -20.24
C ILE A 171 -0.78 -11.83 -20.55
N GLU A 172 -1.65 -11.09 -21.23
CA GLU A 172 -1.37 -9.68 -21.55
C GLU A 172 -1.57 -8.78 -20.31
N GLU A 173 -2.71 -8.85 -19.62
CA GLU A 173 -2.95 -8.10 -18.37
C GLU A 173 -3.53 -9.00 -17.27
N ALA A 174 -2.75 -9.22 -16.21
CA ALA A 174 -3.15 -9.92 -14.99
C ALA A 174 -3.26 -8.96 -13.80
N THR A 175 -4.45 -8.85 -13.21
CA THR A 175 -4.72 -8.08 -12.00
C THR A 175 -5.34 -8.99 -10.94
N ILE A 176 -4.50 -9.38 -9.99
CA ILE A 176 -4.82 -10.33 -8.92
C ILE A 176 -4.92 -9.57 -7.60
N GLY A 177 -5.95 -9.85 -6.81
CA GLY A 177 -5.98 -9.46 -5.40
C GLY A 177 -4.97 -10.30 -4.63
N ARG A 178 -5.34 -11.53 -4.26
CA ARG A 178 -4.46 -12.41 -3.49
C ARG A 178 -4.36 -13.82 -4.05
N ALA A 179 -3.15 -14.30 -4.30
CA ALA A 179 -2.83 -15.72 -4.30
C ALA A 179 -2.46 -16.12 -2.86
N ARG A 180 -3.01 -17.22 -2.34
CA ARG A 180 -2.80 -17.60 -0.93
C ARG A 180 -1.74 -18.67 -0.70
N ASN A 181 -1.39 -19.46 -1.71
CA ASN A 181 -0.15 -20.23 -1.70
C ASN A 181 0.82 -19.64 -2.73
N ASP A 182 1.18 -20.36 -3.79
CA ASP A 182 2.21 -19.95 -4.74
C ASP A 182 1.65 -19.21 -5.97
N LEU A 183 2.51 -18.42 -6.61
CA LEU A 183 2.22 -17.71 -7.86
C LEU A 183 3.33 -17.95 -8.89
N ASP A 184 3.06 -18.78 -9.90
CA ASP A 184 3.93 -19.00 -11.06
C ASP A 184 3.38 -18.27 -12.28
N VAL A 185 4.18 -17.41 -12.90
CA VAL A 185 3.77 -16.57 -14.03
C VAL A 185 4.82 -16.60 -15.13
N GLN A 186 4.39 -16.95 -16.33
CA GLN A 186 5.25 -17.12 -17.50
C GLN A 186 4.70 -16.30 -18.67
N ASP A 187 5.57 -15.63 -19.42
CA ASP A 187 5.22 -14.84 -20.61
C ASP A 187 4.18 -13.71 -20.35
N VAL A 188 4.12 -13.15 -19.14
CA VAL A 188 3.20 -12.03 -18.81
C VAL A 188 3.71 -10.68 -19.33
N ASN A 189 2.84 -9.81 -19.85
CA ASN A 189 3.18 -8.40 -20.13
C ASN A 189 2.99 -7.52 -18.89
N ILE A 190 1.74 -7.37 -18.40
CA ILE A 190 1.43 -6.58 -17.19
C ILE A 190 0.95 -7.51 -16.07
N LEU A 191 1.73 -7.61 -14.98
CA LEU A 191 1.33 -8.32 -13.76
C LEU A 191 1.14 -7.33 -12.61
N ARG A 192 -0.03 -7.39 -11.96
CA ARG A 192 -0.32 -6.68 -10.72
C ARG A 192 -0.89 -7.64 -9.67
N CYS A 193 -0.27 -7.75 -8.50
CA CYS A 193 -0.74 -8.56 -7.38
C CYS A 193 -0.72 -7.75 -6.06
N ASP A 194 -1.76 -7.82 -5.22
CA ASP A 194 -1.70 -7.23 -3.85
C ASP A 194 -0.91 -8.13 -2.89
N ALA A 195 -1.14 -9.45 -2.92
CA ALA A 195 -0.34 -10.38 -2.12
C ALA A 195 -0.23 -11.80 -2.70
N VAL A 196 0.95 -12.40 -2.52
CA VAL A 196 1.23 -13.85 -2.66
C VAL A 196 1.51 -14.40 -1.25
N GLY A 197 0.94 -15.58 -0.94
CA GLY A 197 0.95 -16.13 0.41
C GLY A 197 2.19 -16.95 0.76
N ASN A 198 2.80 -17.61 -0.22
CA ASN A 198 4.09 -18.30 -0.09
C ASN A 198 5.08 -17.77 -1.14
N ASP A 199 5.50 -18.57 -2.13
CA ASP A 199 6.56 -18.26 -3.09
C ASP A 199 6.00 -17.65 -4.38
N CYS A 200 6.81 -16.82 -5.05
CA CYS A 200 6.45 -16.23 -6.34
C CYS A 200 7.57 -16.38 -7.36
N HIS A 201 7.25 -16.92 -8.53
CA HIS A 201 8.12 -17.00 -9.70
C HIS A 201 7.49 -16.22 -10.86
N VAL A 202 8.24 -15.31 -11.48
CA VAL A 202 7.79 -14.59 -12.68
C VAL A 202 8.88 -14.60 -13.75
N SER A 203 8.63 -15.29 -14.86
CA SER A 203 9.36 -15.13 -16.12
C SER A 203 8.57 -14.21 -17.04
N GLY A 204 9.02 -12.97 -17.17
CA GLY A 204 8.40 -11.96 -18.04
C GLY A 204 8.86 -12.02 -19.50
N LYS A 205 8.59 -10.91 -20.20
CA LYS A 205 9.09 -10.53 -21.52
C LYS A 205 9.87 -9.22 -21.37
N ARG A 206 10.66 -8.83 -22.39
CA ARG A 206 11.56 -7.66 -22.36
C ARG A 206 10.91 -6.30 -22.02
N GLU A 207 9.59 -6.19 -22.12
CA GLU A 207 8.81 -4.97 -21.88
C GLU A 207 7.92 -5.05 -20.62
N SER A 208 7.96 -6.18 -19.91
CA SER A 208 6.99 -6.50 -18.85
C SER A 208 7.13 -5.65 -17.59
N VAL A 209 5.96 -5.31 -17.03
CA VAL A 209 5.82 -4.49 -15.81
C VAL A 209 5.18 -5.32 -14.71
N VAL A 210 5.95 -5.62 -13.68
CA VAL A 210 5.55 -6.44 -12.53
C VAL A 210 5.43 -5.58 -11.28
N THR A 211 4.23 -5.48 -10.73
CA THR A 211 3.96 -4.85 -9.43
C THR A 211 3.36 -5.86 -8.46
N ILE A 212 4.02 -6.11 -7.34
CA ILE A 212 3.51 -6.99 -6.27
C ILE A 212 3.52 -6.21 -4.94
N GLY A 213 2.48 -6.34 -4.12
CA GLY A 213 2.52 -5.81 -2.75
C GLY A 213 3.45 -6.65 -1.88
N ASN A 214 2.92 -7.75 -1.34
CA ASN A 214 3.64 -8.63 -0.43
C ASN A 214 3.83 -10.04 -1.01
N VAL A 215 5.04 -10.60 -0.92
CA VAL A 215 5.34 -12.03 -1.13
C VAL A 215 5.63 -12.66 0.24
N GLY A 216 4.96 -13.77 0.55
CA GLY A 216 5.00 -14.39 1.89
C GLY A 216 6.31 -15.10 2.22
N ASN A 217 6.98 -15.66 1.20
CA ASN A 217 8.27 -16.34 1.30
C ASN A 217 9.27 -15.75 0.29
N SER A 218 9.74 -16.51 -0.70
CA SER A 218 10.78 -16.11 -1.65
C SER A 218 10.22 -15.53 -2.95
N LEU A 219 11.01 -14.69 -3.62
CA LEU A 219 10.70 -14.13 -4.94
C LEU A 219 11.80 -14.42 -5.95
N GLU A 220 11.44 -15.05 -7.08
CA GLU A 220 12.30 -15.15 -8.27
C GLU A 220 11.69 -14.40 -9.46
N ILE A 221 12.50 -13.54 -10.10
CA ILE A 221 12.12 -12.77 -11.29
C ILE A 221 13.16 -13.00 -12.41
N GLN A 222 12.66 -13.25 -13.63
CA GLN A 222 13.44 -13.37 -14.86
C GLN A 222 12.82 -12.50 -15.97
N GLU A 223 13.67 -11.91 -16.82
CA GLU A 223 13.32 -11.07 -17.99
C GLU A 223 12.14 -10.07 -17.79
N VAL A 224 12.37 -8.96 -17.07
CA VAL A 224 11.39 -7.86 -16.93
C VAL A 224 11.95 -6.49 -17.35
N ALA A 225 11.07 -5.51 -17.60
CA ALA A 225 11.42 -4.10 -17.81
C ALA A 225 11.28 -3.24 -16.55
N ARG A 226 10.30 -3.55 -15.69
CA ARG A 226 10.15 -2.89 -14.38
C ARG A 226 9.64 -3.87 -13.33
N LEU A 227 10.29 -3.85 -12.17
CA LEU A 227 9.92 -4.63 -11.00
C LEU A 227 9.68 -3.69 -9.81
N THR A 228 8.53 -3.82 -9.16
CA THR A 228 8.13 -3.00 -8.01
C THR A 228 7.50 -3.90 -6.94
N VAL A 229 8.16 -4.08 -5.79
CA VAL A 229 7.68 -4.94 -4.70
C VAL A 229 7.82 -4.26 -3.32
N ASP A 230 6.80 -4.32 -2.46
CA ASP A 230 6.89 -3.71 -1.10
C ASP A 230 7.62 -4.63 -0.12
N THR A 231 7.17 -5.89 0.02
CA THR A 231 7.73 -6.83 0.98
C THR A 231 7.92 -8.21 0.37
N ILE A 232 9.07 -8.82 0.68
CA ILE A 232 9.41 -10.21 0.40
C ILE A 232 9.75 -10.86 1.75
N GLY A 233 9.20 -12.04 1.99
CA GLY A 233 9.24 -12.71 3.29
C GLY A 233 10.61 -13.27 3.66
N ASP A 234 11.30 -13.83 2.67
CA ASP A 234 12.60 -14.51 2.80
C ASP A 234 13.60 -13.98 1.75
N ASP A 235 14.10 -14.82 0.84
CA ASP A 235 15.10 -14.48 -0.19
C ASP A 235 14.50 -13.79 -1.45
N CYS A 236 15.31 -12.98 -2.13
CA CYS A 236 14.98 -12.40 -3.44
C CYS A 236 16.07 -12.66 -4.50
N ARG A 237 15.66 -13.15 -5.67
CA ARG A 237 16.51 -13.37 -6.85
C ARG A 237 15.93 -12.66 -8.07
N VAL A 238 16.69 -11.77 -8.70
CA VAL A 238 16.35 -11.18 -10.00
C VAL A 238 17.47 -11.49 -11.00
N THR A 239 17.14 -12.01 -12.18
CA THR A 239 18.12 -12.35 -13.21
C THR A 239 17.67 -11.93 -14.62
N LEU A 240 18.60 -11.99 -15.58
CA LEU A 240 18.35 -11.82 -17.02
C LEU A 240 17.61 -10.52 -17.40
N SER A 241 17.67 -9.48 -16.55
CA SER A 241 16.82 -8.29 -16.67
C SER A 241 17.62 -7.02 -16.95
N PRO A 242 18.54 -6.98 -17.95
CA PRO A 242 19.58 -5.96 -18.10
C PRO A 242 19.07 -4.54 -18.39
N GLN A 243 17.79 -4.38 -18.73
CA GLN A 243 17.16 -3.06 -18.94
C GLN A 243 16.23 -2.66 -17.78
N ALA A 244 16.14 -3.47 -16.71
CA ALA A 244 15.14 -3.29 -15.68
C ALA A 244 15.41 -2.14 -14.72
N GLU A 245 14.35 -1.41 -14.41
CA GLU A 245 14.22 -0.60 -13.20
C GLU A 245 13.68 -1.49 -12.07
N ILE A 246 14.51 -1.76 -11.05
CA ILE A 246 14.16 -2.62 -9.91
C ILE A 246 13.96 -1.75 -8.67
N THR A 247 12.77 -1.83 -8.06
CA THR A 247 12.42 -1.17 -6.79
C THR A 247 11.86 -2.20 -5.80
N LEU A 248 12.56 -2.45 -4.68
CA LEU A 248 12.16 -3.45 -3.67
C LEU A 248 12.14 -2.81 -2.26
N GLY A 249 11.06 -2.94 -1.50
CA GLY A 249 10.94 -2.30 -0.17
C GLY A 249 11.75 -3.01 0.91
N ARG A 250 11.29 -4.17 1.38
CA ARG A 250 11.95 -4.97 2.41
C ARG A 250 12.04 -6.44 2.01
N ILE A 251 13.24 -7.00 2.10
CA ILE A 251 13.56 -8.41 1.92
C ILE A 251 13.91 -9.03 3.28
N GLY A 252 13.43 -10.25 3.55
CA GLY A 252 13.58 -10.89 4.86
C GLY A 252 14.96 -11.50 5.11
N SER A 253 15.56 -12.07 4.06
CA SER A 253 16.85 -12.77 4.08
C SER A 253 17.80 -12.16 3.03
N ASP A 254 18.28 -12.91 2.04
CA ASP A 254 19.32 -12.51 1.09
C ASP A 254 18.74 -11.83 -0.17
N LEU A 255 19.55 -10.98 -0.81
CA LEU A 255 19.27 -10.40 -2.13
C LEU A 255 20.33 -10.80 -3.16
N ILE A 256 19.88 -11.29 -4.33
CA ILE A 256 20.72 -11.52 -5.49
C ILE A 256 20.13 -10.81 -6.72
N ILE A 257 20.88 -9.90 -7.35
CA ILE A 257 20.48 -9.25 -8.61
C ILE A 257 21.57 -9.42 -9.68
N GLU A 258 21.20 -10.04 -10.80
CA GLU A 258 22.08 -10.35 -11.91
C GLU A 258 21.65 -9.62 -13.20
N ASN A 259 22.34 -8.52 -13.51
CA ASN A 259 22.07 -7.60 -14.62
C ASN A 259 20.78 -6.77 -14.48
N ALA A 260 20.91 -5.45 -14.34
CA ALA A 260 19.80 -4.49 -14.40
C ALA A 260 20.24 -3.10 -14.89
N ALA A 261 19.29 -2.22 -15.21
CA ALA A 261 19.59 -0.83 -15.53
C ALA A 261 19.74 0.02 -14.25
N GLN A 262 18.83 -0.12 -13.29
CA GLN A 262 18.88 0.59 -12.02
C GLN A 262 18.31 -0.27 -10.89
N VAL A 263 18.90 -0.17 -9.69
CA VAL A 263 18.48 -0.89 -8.48
C VAL A 263 18.23 0.09 -7.34
N VAL A 264 17.04 0.01 -6.73
CA VAL A 264 16.66 0.75 -5.51
C VAL A 264 16.05 -0.25 -4.53
N VAL A 265 16.62 -0.39 -3.33
CA VAL A 265 16.15 -1.33 -2.31
C VAL A 265 16.12 -0.69 -0.93
N GLY A 266 14.98 -0.75 -0.24
CA GLY A 266 14.83 -0.18 1.10
C GLY A 266 15.63 -0.93 2.17
N SER A 267 15.46 -2.25 2.30
CA SER A 267 16.25 -3.05 3.24
C SER A 267 16.36 -4.53 2.89
N VAL A 268 17.52 -5.12 3.20
CA VAL A 268 17.86 -6.54 3.09
C VAL A 268 18.19 -7.07 4.48
N GLY A 269 17.57 -8.18 4.88
CA GLY A 269 17.72 -8.72 6.25
C GLY A 269 19.06 -9.43 6.51
N SER A 270 19.66 -10.00 5.47
CA SER A 270 20.92 -10.76 5.50
C SER A 270 21.93 -10.15 4.51
N ASP A 271 22.43 -10.90 3.52
CA ASP A 271 23.49 -10.51 2.60
C ASP A 271 22.95 -9.96 1.26
N ALA A 272 23.68 -9.07 0.61
CA ALA A 272 23.35 -8.54 -0.72
C ALA A 272 24.47 -8.80 -1.75
N ARG A 273 24.16 -9.50 -2.85
CA ARG A 273 25.11 -9.85 -3.93
C ARG A 273 24.58 -9.40 -5.28
N ILE A 274 25.24 -8.41 -5.88
CA ILE A 274 24.69 -7.69 -7.04
C ILE A 274 25.77 -7.43 -8.07
N HIS A 275 25.47 -7.76 -9.33
CA HIS A 275 26.46 -7.64 -10.40
C HIS A 275 25.91 -7.19 -11.74
N HIS A 276 26.77 -6.50 -12.50
CA HIS A 276 26.53 -6.05 -13.89
C HIS A 276 25.39 -5.02 -14.02
N ILE A 277 25.44 -3.94 -13.23
CA ILE A 277 24.40 -2.89 -13.24
C ILE A 277 24.85 -1.68 -14.08
N GLN A 278 24.04 -1.29 -15.07
CA GLN A 278 24.38 -0.23 -16.05
C GLN A 278 24.23 1.20 -15.50
N GLY A 279 23.58 1.36 -14.36
CA GLY A 279 23.28 2.63 -13.73
C GLY A 279 23.46 2.60 -12.22
N ASN A 280 22.66 3.41 -11.53
CA ASN A 280 22.83 3.63 -10.09
C ASN A 280 22.27 2.47 -9.25
N VAL A 281 22.85 2.30 -8.07
CA VAL A 281 22.48 1.28 -7.10
C VAL A 281 22.29 1.95 -5.74
N THR A 282 21.10 1.80 -5.14
CA THR A 282 20.71 2.50 -3.92
C THR A 282 20.15 1.51 -2.88
N PHE A 283 20.78 1.46 -1.70
CA PHE A 283 20.31 0.71 -0.53
C PHE A 283 19.95 1.64 0.61
N GLY A 284 18.93 1.26 1.37
CA GLY A 284 18.83 1.68 2.76
C GLY A 284 19.79 0.87 3.63
N ASN A 285 19.33 -0.27 4.15
CA ASN A 285 20.10 -1.08 5.08
C ASN A 285 20.33 -2.51 4.56
N ILE A 286 21.53 -3.04 4.75
CA ILE A 286 21.89 -4.45 4.54
C ILE A 286 22.31 -5.04 5.89
N GLY A 287 21.68 -6.14 6.30
CA GLY A 287 21.81 -6.70 7.66
C GLY A 287 23.17 -7.33 7.96
N SER A 288 23.85 -7.86 6.94
CA SER A 288 25.14 -8.55 7.05
C SER A 288 26.11 -8.04 5.97
N ASP A 289 26.52 -8.85 4.98
CA ASP A 289 27.59 -8.54 4.02
C ASP A 289 27.04 -7.97 2.69
N ALA A 290 27.89 -7.25 1.95
CA ALA A 290 27.60 -6.80 0.60
C ALA A 290 28.74 -7.12 -0.38
N ASP A 291 28.46 -7.84 -1.48
CA ASP A 291 29.38 -7.95 -2.63
C ASP A 291 28.74 -7.32 -3.88
N LEU A 292 29.16 -6.10 -4.20
CA LEU A 292 28.67 -5.30 -5.34
C LEU A 292 29.77 -5.23 -6.40
N SER A 293 29.49 -5.69 -7.61
CA SER A 293 30.50 -5.79 -8.68
C SER A 293 30.03 -5.33 -10.06
N ASP A 294 30.94 -4.74 -10.83
CA ASP A 294 30.71 -4.27 -12.20
C ASP A 294 29.47 -3.33 -12.28
N ILE A 295 29.55 -2.23 -11.53
CA ILE A 295 28.50 -1.21 -11.40
C ILE A 295 28.95 0.05 -12.15
N GLU A 296 28.23 0.44 -13.21
CA GLU A 296 28.63 1.59 -14.05
C GLU A 296 28.21 2.95 -13.47
N GLY A 297 27.20 3.00 -12.58
CA GLY A 297 26.74 4.22 -11.91
C GLY A 297 27.23 4.41 -10.47
N GLU A 298 26.56 5.31 -9.74
CA GLU A 298 26.80 5.59 -8.31
C GLU A 298 26.26 4.46 -7.42
N ILE A 299 26.98 4.19 -6.31
CA ILE A 299 26.49 3.36 -5.21
C ILE A 299 26.16 4.25 -4.00
N ARG A 300 24.93 4.14 -3.49
CA ARG A 300 24.51 4.70 -2.19
C ARG A 300 24.05 3.58 -1.26
N ALA A 301 24.49 3.60 0.00
CA ALA A 301 23.99 2.69 1.03
C ALA A 301 23.96 3.36 2.41
N GLY A 302 22.85 3.26 3.13
CA GLY A 302 22.71 3.78 4.50
C GLY A 302 23.61 3.05 5.50
N SER A 303 23.45 1.74 5.65
CA SER A 303 24.30 0.91 6.52
C SER A 303 24.46 -0.53 6.03
N ILE A 304 25.68 -1.06 6.11
CA ILE A 304 26.04 -2.47 5.91
C ILE A 304 26.48 -3.05 7.26
N GLY A 305 25.86 -4.15 7.71
CA GLY A 305 26.03 -4.68 9.06
C GLY A 305 27.41 -5.28 9.35
N SER A 306 28.04 -5.89 8.34
CA SER A 306 29.30 -6.62 8.43
C SER A 306 30.30 -6.09 7.40
N ASP A 307 30.77 -6.90 6.44
CA ASP A 307 31.80 -6.55 5.46
C ASP A 307 31.22 -5.97 4.16
N ALA A 308 31.99 -5.11 3.50
CA ALA A 308 31.62 -4.54 2.20
C ALA A 308 32.72 -4.79 1.14
N VAL A 309 32.34 -5.41 0.03
CA VAL A 309 33.21 -5.72 -1.10
C VAL A 309 32.65 -5.04 -2.35
N LEU A 310 33.37 -4.05 -2.85
CA LEU A 310 32.93 -3.14 -3.92
C LEU A 310 33.96 -3.17 -5.05
N LYS A 311 33.63 -3.78 -6.20
CA LYS A 311 34.60 -4.04 -7.29
C LYS A 311 34.14 -3.49 -8.64
N GLY A 312 35.03 -2.82 -9.38
CA GLY A 312 34.73 -2.37 -10.75
C GLY A 312 33.68 -1.26 -10.82
N VAL A 313 33.52 -0.48 -9.75
CA VAL A 313 32.52 0.59 -9.65
C VAL A 313 33.01 1.83 -10.41
N ARG A 314 32.18 2.38 -11.32
CA ARG A 314 32.55 3.54 -12.17
C ARG A 314 31.83 4.84 -11.83
N GLY A 315 31.00 4.88 -10.79
CA GLY A 315 30.50 6.11 -10.18
C GLY A 315 31.11 6.41 -8.80
N PRO A 316 30.66 7.47 -8.10
CA PRO A 316 30.97 7.68 -6.70
C PRO A 316 30.39 6.57 -5.81
N VAL A 317 30.94 6.46 -4.60
CA VAL A 317 30.57 5.45 -3.60
C VAL A 317 30.30 6.13 -2.26
N ASN A 318 29.05 6.10 -1.82
CA ASN A 318 28.57 6.79 -0.63
C ASN A 318 27.92 5.78 0.33
N VAL A 319 28.66 5.37 1.37
CA VAL A 319 28.20 4.37 2.36
C VAL A 319 28.29 4.91 3.78
N GLY A 320 27.13 5.07 4.42
CA GLY A 320 26.99 5.73 5.72
C GLY A 320 27.70 5.03 6.89
N THR A 321 27.69 3.70 6.92
CA THR A 321 28.52 2.87 7.83
C THR A 321 28.62 1.44 7.30
N ILE A 322 29.83 0.88 7.38
CA ILE A 322 30.17 -0.54 7.20
C ILE A 322 30.62 -1.04 8.58
N GLY A 323 30.02 -2.11 9.10
CA GLY A 323 30.24 -2.56 10.48
C GLY A 323 31.65 -3.13 10.73
N SER A 324 32.17 -3.86 9.74
CA SER A 324 33.47 -4.55 9.79
C SER A 324 34.41 -3.99 8.70
N ASP A 325 34.90 -4.82 7.77
CA ASP A 325 35.98 -4.47 6.84
C ASP A 325 35.45 -3.97 5.47
N LEU A 326 36.26 -3.16 4.77
CA LEU A 326 35.99 -2.69 3.40
C LEU A 326 37.05 -3.17 2.42
N HIS A 327 36.62 -3.74 1.29
CA HIS A 327 37.43 -3.92 0.09
C HIS A 327 36.88 -3.10 -1.08
N LEU A 328 37.55 -2.00 -1.44
CA LEU A 328 37.12 -1.08 -2.50
C LEU A 328 38.06 -1.09 -3.71
N GLN A 329 37.50 -1.27 -4.91
CA GLN A 329 38.14 -1.06 -6.20
C GLN A 329 37.19 -0.28 -7.13
N THR A 330 37.52 0.99 -7.40
CA THR A 330 36.76 1.91 -8.24
C THR A 330 37.70 2.80 -9.05
N ASP A 331 37.24 3.30 -10.19
CA ASP A 331 38.02 4.16 -11.09
C ASP A 331 38.10 5.64 -10.63
N PHE A 332 37.30 6.05 -9.63
CA PHE A 332 37.23 7.40 -9.06
C PHE A 332 37.03 8.54 -10.09
N VAL A 333 35.78 8.76 -10.50
CA VAL A 333 35.42 9.76 -11.53
C VAL A 333 35.89 11.17 -11.15
N PRO A 334 36.64 11.88 -12.02
CA PRO A 334 37.02 13.28 -11.79
C PRO A 334 35.82 14.18 -11.48
N GLY A 335 35.94 15.01 -10.45
CA GLY A 335 34.88 15.90 -9.98
C GLY A 335 33.82 15.24 -9.08
N SER A 336 33.90 13.93 -8.82
CA SER A 336 33.05 13.26 -7.83
C SER A 336 33.65 13.30 -6.42
N THR A 337 32.79 13.17 -5.41
CA THR A 337 33.17 12.93 -4.00
C THR A 337 32.52 11.62 -3.53
N SER A 338 33.27 10.82 -2.77
CA SER A 338 32.83 9.55 -2.19
C SER A 338 33.04 9.55 -0.67
N TYR A 339 31.99 9.29 0.10
CA TYR A 339 31.97 9.28 1.57
C TYR A 339 31.84 7.86 2.12
N LEU A 340 32.82 7.41 2.90
CA LEU A 340 32.91 6.03 3.39
C LEU A 340 33.28 5.95 4.87
N ARG A 341 32.53 5.16 5.63
CA ARG A 341 32.81 4.90 7.06
C ARG A 341 32.90 3.41 7.32
N VAL A 342 34.03 2.97 7.86
CA VAL A 342 34.42 1.57 8.07
C VAL A 342 34.71 1.32 9.55
N GLY A 343 34.05 0.33 10.16
CA GLY A 343 34.19 0.02 11.58
C GLY A 343 35.51 -0.66 11.96
N SER A 344 36.05 -1.47 11.04
CA SER A 344 37.30 -2.22 11.17
C SER A 344 38.30 -1.76 10.07
N ASP A 345 38.90 -2.66 9.29
CA ASP A 345 40.00 -2.38 8.37
C ASP A 345 39.53 -2.00 6.96
N ALA A 346 40.26 -1.15 6.26
CA ALA A 346 39.95 -0.73 4.88
C ALA A 346 41.09 -1.06 3.91
N THR A 347 40.82 -1.88 2.89
CA THR A 347 41.71 -2.09 1.73
C THR A 347 41.15 -1.38 0.51
N ILE A 348 41.89 -0.40 -0.01
CA ILE A 348 41.52 0.31 -1.24
C ILE A 348 42.54 -0.01 -2.34
N VAL A 349 42.03 -0.44 -3.50
CA VAL A 349 42.79 -0.66 -4.73
C VAL A 349 42.58 0.55 -5.64
N LEU A 350 43.64 1.34 -5.83
CA LEU A 350 43.62 2.50 -6.72
C LEU A 350 43.94 2.08 -8.17
N PRO A 351 43.32 2.72 -9.19
CA PRO A 351 43.66 2.46 -10.59
C PRO A 351 45.08 2.93 -10.92
N ALA A 352 45.66 2.42 -12.01
CA ALA A 352 47.05 2.66 -12.38
C ALA A 352 47.39 4.15 -12.60
N GLU A 353 46.44 4.95 -13.07
CA GLU A 353 46.56 6.40 -13.29
C GLU A 353 45.64 7.21 -12.34
N ALA A 354 45.60 6.82 -11.06
CA ALA A 354 44.78 7.45 -10.03
C ALA A 354 44.94 8.98 -9.93
N ASN A 355 43.81 9.70 -9.97
CA ASN A 355 43.74 11.16 -9.93
C ASN A 355 42.75 11.66 -8.85
N LEU A 356 43.05 11.35 -7.58
CA LEU A 356 42.17 11.66 -6.45
C LEU A 356 42.91 12.23 -5.23
N THR A 357 42.17 12.99 -4.43
CA THR A 357 42.54 13.45 -3.09
C THR A 357 41.85 12.54 -2.07
N ILE A 358 42.63 11.77 -1.30
CA ILE A 358 42.14 10.97 -0.18
C ILE A 358 42.33 11.76 1.12
N GLN A 359 41.25 11.92 1.87
CA GLN A 359 41.23 12.44 3.24
C GLN A 359 40.79 11.32 4.17
N ALA A 360 41.68 10.85 5.04
CA ALA A 360 41.43 9.69 5.88
C ALA A 360 41.73 9.95 7.36
N SER A 361 40.73 9.68 8.23
CA SER A 361 40.93 9.53 9.67
C SER A 361 40.89 8.04 10.02
N VAL A 362 42.03 7.52 10.49
CA VAL A 362 42.26 6.08 10.70
C VAL A 362 42.61 5.85 12.17
N GLY A 363 42.03 4.83 12.79
CA GLY A 363 42.30 4.47 14.18
C GLY A 363 43.58 3.64 14.35
N GLY A 364 43.78 2.68 13.44
CA GLY A 364 45.02 1.91 13.24
C GLY A 364 46.00 2.60 12.29
N ASP A 365 46.95 1.83 11.75
CA ASP A 365 48.04 2.34 10.91
C ASP A 365 47.65 2.54 9.43
N ILE A 366 48.26 3.55 8.79
CA ILE A 366 48.11 3.80 7.35
C ILE A 366 49.30 3.21 6.60
N SER A 367 49.01 2.20 5.79
CA SER A 367 49.97 1.45 4.99
C SER A 367 49.71 1.64 3.49
N GLY A 368 50.79 1.69 2.69
CA GLY A 368 50.69 1.87 1.25
C GLY A 368 52.01 2.35 0.63
N ARG A 369 52.05 2.39 -0.70
CA ARG A 369 53.28 2.68 -1.45
C ARG A 369 53.71 4.14 -1.30
N SER A 370 54.89 4.35 -0.74
CA SER A 370 55.48 5.68 -0.48
C SER A 370 54.74 6.55 0.56
N ILE A 371 53.87 5.96 1.38
CA ILE A 371 53.22 6.67 2.49
C ILE A 371 54.19 6.78 3.67
N VAL A 372 54.28 7.98 4.27
CA VAL A 372 55.08 8.23 5.49
C VAL A 372 54.15 8.24 6.70
N SER A 373 54.10 7.14 7.44
CA SER A 373 53.31 7.02 8.67
C SER A 373 53.94 7.82 9.82
N ASN A 374 53.24 8.86 10.28
CA ASN A 374 53.60 9.64 11.47
C ASN A 374 52.75 9.16 12.65
N SER A 375 53.37 8.56 13.67
CA SER A 375 52.70 7.89 14.79
C SER A 375 52.00 8.82 15.81
N ILE A 376 51.49 9.98 15.39
CA ILE A 376 50.87 11.00 16.25
C ILE A 376 49.56 11.46 15.60
N GLY A 377 48.56 10.58 15.65
CA GLY A 377 47.27 10.75 14.97
C GLY A 377 47.35 10.28 13.53
N ASN A 378 46.80 9.09 13.25
CA ASN A 378 46.83 8.47 11.93
C ASN A 378 45.78 9.12 11.03
N ARG A 379 46.10 10.34 10.61
CA ARG A 379 45.25 11.33 9.97
C ARG A 379 45.99 11.90 8.78
N ALA A 380 45.54 11.60 7.57
CA ALA A 380 46.30 11.84 6.35
C ALA A 380 45.48 12.52 5.26
N THR A 381 46.13 13.47 4.56
CA THR A 381 45.73 13.90 3.22
C THR A 381 46.74 13.34 2.22
N LEU A 382 46.27 12.58 1.22
CA LEU A 382 47.09 11.94 0.20
C LEU A 382 46.58 12.35 -1.18
N VAL A 383 47.41 13.01 -1.99
CA VAL A 383 47.02 13.48 -3.33
C VAL A 383 47.71 12.61 -4.39
N TYR A 384 46.92 12.02 -5.26
CA TYR A 384 47.34 11.27 -6.45
C TYR A 384 46.97 12.07 -7.71
N GLY A 385 47.82 12.06 -8.73
CA GLY A 385 47.64 12.86 -9.93
C GLY A 385 47.60 14.38 -9.63
N GLU A 386 46.50 15.01 -10.00
CA GLU A 386 46.17 16.42 -9.69
C GLU A 386 45.14 16.56 -8.55
N GLY A 387 44.55 15.46 -8.08
CA GLY A 387 43.55 15.43 -7.02
C GLY A 387 42.11 15.68 -7.48
N ALA A 388 41.77 15.29 -8.72
CA ALA A 388 40.51 15.68 -9.37
C ALA A 388 39.24 15.03 -8.78
N ALA A 389 39.31 13.79 -8.30
CA ALA A 389 38.24 13.16 -7.51
C ALA A 389 38.52 13.30 -6.00
N HIS A 390 37.50 13.21 -5.16
CA HIS A 390 37.62 13.34 -3.71
C HIS A 390 37.12 12.08 -3.00
N LEU A 391 37.86 11.64 -1.98
CA LEU A 391 37.55 10.43 -1.21
C LEU A 391 37.73 10.71 0.28
N GLU A 392 36.63 10.70 1.02
CA GLU A 392 36.61 10.93 2.46
C GLU A 392 36.35 9.62 3.20
N LEU A 393 37.31 9.20 4.04
CA LEU A 393 37.23 7.96 4.82
C LEU A 393 37.36 8.18 6.33
N ALA A 394 36.48 7.53 7.08
CA ALA A 394 36.67 7.24 8.49
C ALA A 394 36.85 5.72 8.67
N VAL A 395 37.98 5.30 9.25
CA VAL A 395 38.35 3.88 9.43
C VAL A 395 38.67 3.61 10.90
N GLY A 396 38.04 2.59 11.49
CA GLY A 396 38.28 2.22 12.89
C GLY A 396 39.59 1.48 13.12
N GLY A 397 39.93 0.56 12.21
CA GLY A 397 41.18 -0.22 12.18
C GLY A 397 42.24 0.39 11.26
N ASP A 398 42.99 -0.46 10.56
CA ASP A 398 44.09 -0.12 9.64
C ASP A 398 43.58 0.28 8.24
N LEU A 399 44.34 1.13 7.53
CA LEU A 399 44.08 1.50 6.14
C LEU A 399 45.21 1.01 5.22
N ASN A 400 44.88 0.25 4.17
CA ASN A 400 45.81 -0.36 3.22
C ASN A 400 45.54 0.12 1.80
N LEU A 401 46.40 1.02 1.29
CA LEU A 401 46.30 1.62 -0.04
C LEU A 401 47.20 0.91 -1.06
N ARG A 402 46.59 0.05 -1.88
CA ARG A 402 47.26 -0.69 -2.96
C ARG A 402 47.28 0.15 -4.23
N SER A 403 48.48 0.46 -4.73
CA SER A 403 48.69 1.41 -5.83
C SER A 403 50.00 1.18 -6.58
N ASP A 404 49.98 1.35 -7.91
CA ASP A 404 51.17 1.25 -8.76
C ASP A 404 52.04 2.51 -8.73
N ALA A 405 51.46 3.67 -8.41
CA ALA A 405 52.14 4.92 -8.15
C ALA A 405 51.98 5.33 -6.67
N GLY A 406 53.01 5.96 -6.09
CA GLY A 406 52.88 6.60 -4.79
C GLY A 406 52.22 7.99 -4.90
N PRO A 407 51.68 8.54 -3.79
CA PRO A 407 51.06 9.87 -3.80
C PRO A 407 52.08 10.96 -4.19
N ARG A 408 51.60 11.97 -4.91
CA ARG A 408 52.36 13.18 -5.31
C ARG A 408 52.70 14.04 -4.08
N SER A 409 51.81 14.07 -3.10
CA SER A 409 52.03 14.72 -1.80
C SER A 409 51.24 14.02 -0.71
N SER A 410 51.88 13.85 0.45
CA SER A 410 51.29 13.30 1.67
C SER A 410 51.53 14.26 2.84
N SER A 411 50.48 14.69 3.54
CA SER A 411 50.58 15.59 4.70
C SER A 411 49.76 15.07 5.88
N SER A 412 50.31 15.23 7.09
CA SER A 412 49.72 14.79 8.37
C SER A 412 49.50 15.96 9.33
N GLU A 413 49.24 17.17 8.82
CA GLU A 413 49.44 18.41 9.57
C GLU A 413 48.18 19.30 9.61
N GLY A 414 47.82 19.76 10.82
CA GLY A 414 47.43 21.17 10.94
C GLY A 414 45.96 21.55 11.20
N GLY A 415 45.07 20.64 11.61
CA GLY A 415 43.81 21.00 12.30
C GLY A 415 42.67 21.63 11.46
N ALA A 416 42.92 22.67 10.66
CA ALA A 416 41.87 23.55 10.14
C ALA A 416 40.79 22.84 9.29
N TRP A 417 41.17 21.85 8.47
CA TRP A 417 40.21 21.09 7.66
C TRP A 417 39.50 19.97 8.43
N TRP A 418 39.97 19.61 9.63
CA TRP A 418 39.38 18.53 10.42
C TRP A 418 38.07 18.92 11.08
N ASP A 419 37.86 20.21 11.37
CA ASP A 419 36.59 20.70 11.91
C ASP A 419 35.49 20.62 10.84
N ASP A 420 35.81 20.91 9.58
CA ASP A 420 34.91 20.75 8.43
C ASP A 420 34.65 19.25 8.14
N PHE A 421 35.68 18.44 7.93
CA PHE A 421 35.55 16.98 7.70
C PHE A 421 34.74 16.28 8.81
N ALA A 422 34.99 16.60 10.08
CA ALA A 422 34.28 15.98 11.20
C ALA A 422 32.82 16.41 11.31
N LYS A 423 32.48 17.61 10.81
CA LYS A 423 31.11 18.09 10.67
C LYS A 423 30.42 17.40 9.48
N ASP A 424 31.06 17.36 8.33
CA ASP A 424 30.45 16.82 7.11
C ASP A 424 30.24 15.29 7.20
N MET A 425 31.17 14.55 7.82
CA MET A 425 30.98 13.14 8.20
C MET A 425 29.90 12.92 9.28
N ALA A 426 29.59 13.93 10.12
CA ALA A 426 28.50 13.84 11.09
C ALA A 426 27.14 14.10 10.42
N ASP A 427 27.05 15.13 9.58
CA ASP A 427 25.85 15.46 8.81
C ASP A 427 25.50 14.30 7.84
N PHE A 428 26.48 13.78 7.09
CA PHE A 428 26.36 12.59 6.24
C PHE A 428 25.93 11.34 7.03
N GLY A 429 26.55 11.10 8.19
CA GLY A 429 26.19 9.98 9.07
C GLY A 429 24.79 10.09 9.67
N HIS A 430 24.25 11.31 9.80
CA HIS A 430 22.86 11.54 10.19
C HIS A 430 21.88 11.30 9.04
N GLU A 431 22.19 11.79 7.83
CA GLU A 431 21.37 11.57 6.62
C GLU A 431 21.28 10.07 6.27
N MET A 432 22.42 9.40 6.12
CA MET A 432 22.47 7.96 5.83
C MET A 432 21.85 7.09 6.95
N GLY A 433 21.87 7.57 8.19
CA GLY A 433 21.25 6.90 9.35
C GLY A 433 19.72 7.01 9.43
N THR A 434 19.08 7.87 8.62
CA THR A 434 17.62 7.84 8.42
C THR A 434 17.23 7.25 7.08
N MET A 435 18.04 7.47 6.03
CA MET A 435 17.83 7.02 4.65
C MET A 435 17.17 5.64 4.54
N GLY A 436 17.69 4.59 5.19
CA GLY A 436 17.12 3.25 5.01
C GLY A 436 15.75 2.99 5.65
N ARG A 437 15.33 3.81 6.61
CA ARG A 437 13.95 3.80 7.13
C ARG A 437 13.03 4.64 6.25
N ASP A 438 13.54 5.76 5.77
CA ASP A 438 12.77 6.72 4.96
C ASP A 438 12.53 6.17 3.55
N LEU A 439 13.55 5.59 2.91
CA LEU A 439 13.47 4.90 1.61
C LEU A 439 12.54 3.68 1.67
N GLY A 440 12.61 2.88 2.74
CA GLY A 440 11.68 1.78 2.96
C GLY A 440 10.23 2.27 3.02
N ALA A 441 9.96 3.33 3.79
CA ALA A 441 8.63 3.90 3.90
C ALA A 441 8.14 4.58 2.61
N GLU A 442 9.03 5.19 1.82
CA GLU A 442 8.71 5.79 0.51
C GLU A 442 8.37 4.71 -0.52
N ILE A 443 9.15 3.63 -0.61
CA ILE A 443 8.85 2.48 -1.47
C ILE A 443 7.52 1.85 -1.04
N SER A 444 7.31 1.59 0.25
CA SER A 444 6.02 1.10 0.75
C SER A 444 4.87 2.04 0.36
N ALA A 445 5.02 3.35 0.49
CA ALA A 445 3.98 4.31 0.08
C ALA A 445 3.71 4.27 -1.44
N ALA A 446 4.75 4.17 -2.26
CA ALA A 446 4.63 4.06 -3.71
C ALA A 446 3.94 2.75 -4.12
N VAL A 447 4.38 1.61 -3.61
CA VAL A 447 3.77 0.30 -3.89
C VAL A 447 2.33 0.24 -3.37
N ASN A 448 2.06 0.70 -2.15
CA ASN A 448 0.68 0.74 -1.62
C ASN A 448 -0.23 1.68 -2.42
N SER A 449 0.30 2.71 -3.11
CA SER A 449 -0.49 3.51 -4.05
C SER A 449 -0.83 2.73 -5.33
N ALA A 450 0.09 1.87 -5.79
CA ALA A 450 -0.12 0.98 -6.94
C ALA A 450 -1.04 -0.21 -6.60
N THR A 451 -0.92 -0.84 -5.43
CA THR A 451 -1.85 -1.92 -5.01
C THR A 451 -3.21 -1.37 -4.56
N ALA A 452 -3.30 -0.15 -4.03
CA ALA A 452 -4.57 0.55 -3.93
C ALA A 452 -5.23 0.76 -5.30
N SER A 453 -4.44 0.92 -6.37
CA SER A 453 -4.96 0.94 -7.75
C SER A 453 -5.45 -0.43 -8.22
N ILE A 454 -4.84 -1.56 -7.78
CA ILE A 454 -5.35 -2.93 -8.04
C ILE A 454 -6.78 -3.07 -7.51
N GLN A 455 -7.00 -2.82 -6.21
CA GLN A 455 -8.33 -2.96 -5.62
C GLN A 455 -9.32 -1.93 -6.19
N ALA A 456 -8.84 -0.76 -6.65
CA ALA A 456 -9.67 0.24 -7.33
C ALA A 456 -9.99 -0.13 -8.80
N ASP A 457 -9.10 -0.80 -9.53
CA ASP A 457 -9.31 -1.23 -10.92
C ASP A 457 -10.21 -2.46 -10.97
N ILE A 458 -9.98 -3.44 -10.08
CA ILE A 458 -10.95 -4.47 -9.70
C ILE A 458 -12.32 -3.84 -9.41
N ALA A 459 -12.40 -2.88 -8.49
CA ALA A 459 -13.67 -2.27 -8.11
C ALA A 459 -14.31 -1.46 -9.26
N LYS A 460 -13.54 -0.78 -10.12
CA LYS A 460 -14.06 -0.08 -11.32
C LYS A 460 -14.71 -1.08 -12.27
N GLU A 461 -13.98 -2.12 -12.65
CA GLU A 461 -14.39 -3.03 -13.72
C GLU A 461 -15.57 -3.91 -13.30
N PHE A 462 -15.64 -4.30 -12.02
CA PHE A 462 -16.84 -4.89 -11.43
C PHE A 462 -17.98 -3.89 -11.22
N SER A 463 -17.71 -2.64 -10.82
CA SER A 463 -18.77 -1.62 -10.66
C SER A 463 -19.50 -1.31 -11.97
N ARG A 464 -18.81 -1.42 -13.12
CA ARG A 464 -19.38 -1.27 -14.48
C ARG A 464 -20.57 -2.19 -14.73
N GLN A 465 -20.59 -3.38 -14.12
CA GLN A 465 -21.73 -4.29 -14.15
C GLN A 465 -22.64 -4.12 -12.90
N ALA A 466 -22.05 -4.01 -11.70
CA ALA A 466 -22.81 -3.98 -10.45
C ALA A 466 -23.71 -2.74 -10.26
N GLN A 467 -23.53 -1.69 -11.07
CA GLN A 467 -24.34 -0.47 -11.04
C GLN A 467 -25.85 -0.73 -11.24
N GLN A 468 -26.24 -1.81 -11.93
CA GLN A 468 -27.64 -2.23 -12.05
C GLN A 468 -28.19 -2.92 -10.78
N LYS A 469 -27.38 -3.73 -10.07
CA LYS A 469 -27.78 -4.47 -8.85
C LYS A 469 -27.80 -3.58 -7.59
N ASN A 470 -26.99 -2.51 -7.54
CA ASN A 470 -26.72 -1.77 -6.29
C ASN A 470 -27.77 -0.71 -5.91
N THR A 471 -28.51 -0.14 -6.87
CA THR A 471 -29.57 0.87 -6.61
C THR A 471 -30.59 0.38 -5.58
N PHE A 472 -31.11 -0.84 -5.78
CA PHE A 472 -32.15 -1.45 -4.94
C PHE A 472 -31.68 -1.75 -3.50
N LYS A 473 -30.39 -2.08 -3.30
CA LYS A 473 -29.82 -2.32 -1.96
C LYS A 473 -29.63 -1.00 -1.21
N ALA A 474 -29.09 0.04 -1.87
CA ALA A 474 -28.85 1.35 -1.28
C ALA A 474 -30.18 2.03 -0.85
N GLU A 475 -31.18 2.03 -1.72
CA GLU A 475 -32.49 2.63 -1.41
C GLU A 475 -33.20 1.93 -0.25
N ARG A 476 -33.10 0.59 -0.16
CA ARG A 476 -33.69 -0.20 0.93
C ARG A 476 -32.97 -0.02 2.28
N GLN A 477 -31.70 0.40 2.27
CA GLN A 477 -31.01 0.87 3.49
C GLN A 477 -31.45 2.29 3.87
N ARG A 478 -31.54 3.21 2.89
CA ARG A 478 -32.00 4.59 3.09
C ARG A 478 -33.41 4.65 3.70
N GLN A 479 -34.37 3.90 3.17
CA GLN A 479 -35.73 3.83 3.70
C GLN A 479 -35.78 3.36 5.17
N LYS A 480 -34.91 2.41 5.56
CA LYS A 480 -34.79 1.96 6.97
C LYS A 480 -34.23 3.04 7.88
N ALA A 481 -33.22 3.78 7.43
CA ALA A 481 -32.64 4.89 8.18
C ALA A 481 -33.66 6.03 8.38
N GLU A 482 -34.40 6.39 7.33
CA GLU A 482 -35.46 7.41 7.37
C GLU A 482 -36.61 7.00 8.32
N GLU A 483 -37.04 5.72 8.32
CA GLU A 483 -38.05 5.27 9.28
C GLU A 483 -37.54 5.26 10.74
N HIS A 484 -36.29 4.83 10.98
CA HIS A 484 -35.69 4.91 12.31
C HIS A 484 -35.59 6.36 12.81
N ALA A 485 -35.23 7.30 11.92
CA ALA A 485 -35.21 8.72 12.24
C ALA A 485 -36.61 9.27 12.58
N ARG A 486 -37.66 8.87 11.84
CA ARG A 486 -39.06 9.22 12.15
C ARG A 486 -39.47 8.71 13.53
N ARG A 487 -39.27 7.42 13.79
CA ARG A 487 -39.58 6.77 15.09
C ARG A 487 -38.73 7.31 16.25
N ALA A 488 -37.60 7.96 15.99
CA ALA A 488 -36.82 8.68 17.00
C ALA A 488 -37.40 10.08 17.30
N ARG A 489 -37.78 10.82 16.26
CA ARG A 489 -38.41 12.16 16.38
C ARG A 489 -39.76 12.09 17.12
N GLU A 490 -40.61 11.11 16.79
CA GLU A 490 -41.89 10.90 17.49
C GLU A 490 -41.69 10.65 19.00
N ARG A 491 -40.76 9.75 19.36
CA ARG A 491 -40.43 9.44 20.76
C ARG A 491 -39.76 10.59 21.52
N SER A 492 -39.09 11.54 20.84
CA SER A 492 -38.57 12.74 21.49
C SER A 492 -39.69 13.75 21.78
N GLN A 493 -40.66 13.90 20.86
CA GLN A 493 -41.84 14.75 21.06
C GLN A 493 -42.75 14.24 22.18
N GLU A 494 -43.03 12.93 22.24
CA GLU A 494 -43.80 12.33 23.35
C GLU A 494 -43.15 12.53 24.73
N ARG A 495 -41.82 12.54 24.80
CA ARG A 495 -41.08 12.81 26.05
C ARG A 495 -41.22 14.27 26.44
N ALA A 496 -40.91 15.19 25.51
CA ALA A 496 -41.06 16.63 25.73
C ALA A 496 -42.50 17.04 26.12
N GLN A 497 -43.52 16.38 25.57
CA GLN A 497 -44.91 16.61 25.95
C GLN A 497 -45.22 16.08 27.36
N ARG A 498 -44.83 14.84 27.69
CA ARG A 498 -45.03 14.27 29.04
C ARG A 498 -44.27 15.04 30.12
N ASP A 499 -43.11 15.61 29.81
CA ASP A 499 -42.34 16.41 30.76
C ASP A 499 -42.92 17.83 30.93
N ARG A 500 -43.52 18.42 29.88
CA ARG A 500 -44.35 19.63 30.00
C ARG A 500 -45.59 19.41 30.86
N GLU A 501 -46.27 18.26 30.72
CA GLU A 501 -47.44 17.92 31.53
C GLU A 501 -47.07 17.71 33.02
N LYS A 502 -45.94 17.07 33.31
CA LYS A 502 -45.43 16.91 34.68
C LYS A 502 -44.97 18.21 35.32
N ALA A 503 -44.36 19.12 34.55
CA ALA A 503 -43.91 20.42 35.06
C ALA A 503 -45.06 21.30 35.61
N ALA A 504 -46.32 21.02 35.24
CA ALA A 504 -47.47 21.82 35.64
C ALA A 504 -47.97 21.58 37.09
N ARG A 505 -47.54 20.51 37.78
CA ARG A 505 -48.00 20.21 39.16
C ARG A 505 -46.94 19.49 40.01
N PHE A 506 -46.21 20.26 40.84
CA PHE A 506 -45.36 19.74 41.92
C PHE A 506 -45.81 20.26 43.29
N ASN A 507 -46.44 19.40 44.09
CA ASN A 507 -46.61 19.61 45.53
C ASN A 507 -45.51 18.85 46.28
N PHE A 508 -44.89 19.49 47.28
CA PHE A 508 -43.98 18.84 48.23
C PHE A 508 -44.35 19.21 49.67
N ARG A 509 -44.05 18.32 50.61
CA ARG A 509 -44.67 18.28 51.94
C ARG A 509 -43.59 18.12 53.02
N ILE A 510 -43.45 19.10 53.90
CA ILE A 510 -42.52 19.07 55.04
C ILE A 510 -43.28 19.52 56.30
N ASN A 511 -43.17 18.73 57.37
CA ASN A 511 -43.72 18.98 58.72
C ASN A 511 -45.13 19.61 58.74
N GLU A 512 -46.12 18.85 58.26
CA GLU A 512 -47.56 19.06 58.45
C GLU A 512 -48.16 20.41 57.97
N ARG A 513 -47.48 21.13 57.07
CA ARG A 513 -48.06 22.31 56.42
C ARG A 513 -47.84 22.28 54.91
N GLU A 514 -48.92 22.22 54.14
CA GLU A 514 -48.84 22.42 52.69
C GLU A 514 -48.63 23.90 52.36
N TRP A 515 -47.72 24.16 51.42
CA TRP A 515 -47.48 25.45 50.81
C TRP A 515 -47.53 25.28 49.30
N SER A 516 -48.53 25.88 48.64
CA SER A 516 -48.45 26.16 47.21
C SER A 516 -47.68 27.45 46.99
N MET A 517 -46.89 27.54 45.92
CA MET A 517 -46.19 28.76 45.56
C MET A 517 -46.07 28.90 44.04
N ASP A 518 -46.50 30.05 43.51
CA ASP A 518 -46.52 30.32 42.08
C ASP A 518 -45.10 30.46 41.48
N PRO A 519 -44.83 29.96 40.25
CA PRO A 519 -43.50 30.01 39.64
C PRO A 519 -42.91 31.42 39.55
N GLU A 520 -43.74 32.43 39.32
CA GLU A 520 -43.31 33.83 39.24
C GLU A 520 -42.66 34.37 40.53
N ARG A 521 -42.84 33.71 41.66
CA ARG A 521 -42.23 34.10 42.94
C ARG A 521 -40.79 33.60 43.06
N ILE A 522 -40.47 32.47 42.45
CA ILE A 522 -39.11 31.90 42.43
C ILE A 522 -38.20 32.78 41.55
N ASN A 523 -38.64 33.11 40.33
CA ASN A 523 -37.86 33.97 39.44
C ASN A 523 -37.56 35.34 40.09
N ARG A 524 -38.53 35.96 40.78
CA ARG A 524 -38.30 37.23 41.50
C ARG A 524 -37.27 37.11 42.63
N ILE A 525 -37.20 35.98 43.32
CA ILE A 525 -36.19 35.73 44.37
C ILE A 525 -34.79 35.50 43.76
N ILE A 526 -34.71 34.80 42.62
CA ILE A 526 -33.45 34.62 41.88
C ILE A 526 -32.94 35.96 41.33
N ASP A 527 -33.83 36.77 40.74
CA ASP A 527 -33.51 38.10 40.21
C ASP A 527 -33.02 39.05 41.32
N GLN A 528 -33.66 39.03 42.50
CA GLN A 528 -33.17 39.78 43.68
C GLN A 528 -31.82 39.25 44.18
N ALA A 529 -31.60 37.93 44.21
CA ALA A 529 -30.34 37.34 44.64
C ALA A 529 -29.18 37.67 43.68
N GLN A 530 -29.42 37.65 42.37
CA GLN A 530 -28.42 38.01 41.36
C GLN A 530 -28.09 39.51 41.41
N ARG A 531 -29.09 40.39 41.54
CA ARG A 531 -28.86 41.84 41.70
C ARG A 531 -28.06 42.14 42.96
N ALA A 532 -28.46 41.59 44.11
CA ALA A 532 -27.74 41.76 45.39
C ALA A 532 -26.30 41.22 45.33
N ALA A 533 -26.06 40.12 44.62
CA ALA A 533 -24.70 39.60 44.39
C ALA A 533 -23.87 40.57 43.52
N SER A 534 -24.43 41.13 42.44
CA SER A 534 -23.72 42.08 41.58
C SER A 534 -23.42 43.42 42.28
N GLU A 535 -24.35 43.93 43.09
CA GLU A 535 -24.16 45.14 43.90
C GLU A 535 -23.11 44.92 45.00
N GLY A 536 -23.11 43.74 45.65
CA GLY A 536 -22.12 43.38 46.65
C GLY A 536 -20.68 43.27 46.13
N VAL A 537 -20.49 42.79 44.89
CA VAL A 537 -19.16 42.71 44.27
C VAL A 537 -18.62 44.09 43.87
N LEU A 538 -19.46 44.96 43.31
CA LEU A 538 -19.07 46.33 42.94
C LEU A 538 -18.71 47.18 44.18
N GLY A 539 -19.55 47.14 45.23
CA GLY A 539 -19.27 47.85 46.48
C GLY A 539 -18.01 47.37 47.21
N ALA A 540 -17.65 46.08 47.06
CA ALA A 540 -16.42 45.54 47.62
C ALA A 540 -15.15 46.07 46.93
N MET A 541 -15.19 46.32 45.61
CA MET A 541 -14.04 46.89 44.89
C MET A 541 -13.83 48.38 45.23
N GLU A 542 -14.89 49.17 45.28
CA GLU A 542 -14.80 50.60 45.62
C GLU A 542 -14.28 50.82 47.06
N ALA A 543 -14.70 49.98 48.01
CA ALA A 543 -14.21 50.01 49.39
C ALA A 543 -12.70 49.72 49.51
N VAL A 544 -12.16 48.82 48.67
CA VAL A 544 -10.72 48.51 48.63
C VAL A 544 -9.91 49.66 48.02
N GLU A 545 -10.43 50.32 46.97
CA GLU A 545 -9.74 51.47 46.37
C GLU A 545 -9.70 52.70 47.30
N GLN A 546 -10.77 52.93 48.08
CA GLN A 546 -10.78 53.97 49.12
C GLN A 546 -9.84 53.63 50.29
N ALA A 547 -9.72 52.36 50.67
CA ALA A 547 -8.78 51.93 51.72
C ALA A 547 -7.31 52.14 51.31
N LEU A 548 -6.94 51.84 50.06
CA LEU A 548 -5.57 51.99 49.56
C LEU A 548 -5.10 53.46 49.43
N LYS A 549 -6.02 54.44 49.40
CA LYS A 549 -5.68 55.87 49.42
C LYS A 549 -5.38 56.42 50.83
N ASN A 550 -5.69 55.68 51.90
CA ASN A 550 -5.64 56.21 53.27
C ASN A 550 -4.67 55.48 54.22
N MET A 551 -3.55 56.17 54.45
CA MET A 551 -2.62 56.06 55.60
C MET A 551 -1.38 55.16 55.50
N ASN A 552 -0.35 55.61 56.22
CA ASN A 552 1.06 55.27 56.01
C ASN A 552 1.83 55.42 57.35
N VAL A 553 2.28 54.28 57.95
CA VAL A 553 3.57 54.13 58.70
C VAL A 553 3.66 54.86 60.10
N PRO A 554 4.46 54.48 61.15
CA PRO A 554 5.21 53.25 61.56
C PRO A 554 4.85 52.69 63.01
N PRO A 555 5.73 52.33 64.01
CA PRO A 555 5.69 50.96 64.64
C PRO A 555 5.91 50.84 66.20
N ALA A 556 6.03 49.60 66.78
CA ALA A 556 7.18 49.13 67.64
C ALA A 556 6.99 47.90 68.60
N ARG A 557 7.77 46.82 68.34
CA ARG A 557 8.48 45.78 69.18
C ARG A 557 7.84 44.80 70.25
N PRO A 558 8.32 43.52 70.37
CA PRO A 558 7.85 42.46 71.31
C PRO A 558 8.91 41.76 72.25
N PRO A 559 8.52 40.80 73.14
CA PRO A 559 9.41 39.92 73.97
C PRO A 559 9.24 38.37 73.80
N VAL A 560 10.09 37.55 74.47
CA VAL A 560 10.19 36.04 74.54
C VAL A 560 10.92 35.61 75.86
N PRO A 561 11.15 34.32 76.30
CA PRO A 561 10.97 32.94 75.75
C PRO A 561 10.09 32.05 76.73
N PRO A 562 10.34 30.79 77.28
CA PRO A 562 11.42 29.74 77.23
C PRO A 562 10.93 28.24 77.04
N THR A 563 11.74 27.22 77.41
CA THR A 563 11.49 25.74 77.45
C THR A 563 12.18 25.08 78.67
N PRO A 564 11.76 23.89 79.21
CA PRO A 564 12.53 22.58 79.11
C PRO A 564 11.67 21.27 79.35
N PRO A 565 12.18 20.09 79.82
CA PRO A 565 13.02 19.04 79.17
C PRO A 565 12.46 17.57 79.29
N THR A 566 13.23 16.53 78.86
CA THR A 566 12.88 15.07 78.99
C THR A 566 14.11 14.15 79.21
N SER A 567 13.94 12.99 79.86
CA SER A 567 14.95 11.91 80.12
C SER A 567 14.26 10.54 80.39
N PRO A 568 14.92 9.36 80.39
CA PRO A 568 15.95 8.87 79.44
C PRO A 568 15.85 7.35 79.03
N VAL A 569 16.28 7.04 77.79
CA VAL A 569 17.10 5.87 77.31
C VAL A 569 16.85 4.41 77.78
N THR A 570 16.71 3.50 76.80
CA THR A 570 17.38 2.17 76.71
C THR A 570 17.51 1.73 75.22
N PRO A 571 18.42 0.81 74.83
CA PRO A 571 19.16 0.95 73.55
C PRO A 571 18.77 0.04 72.36
N THR A 572 19.22 0.46 71.17
CA THR A 572 19.16 -0.25 69.88
C THR A 572 20.54 -0.75 69.44
N PRO A 573 20.62 -1.86 68.68
CA PRO A 573 21.64 -1.99 67.63
C PRO A 573 21.12 -2.64 66.32
N PRO A 574 21.81 -2.50 65.18
CA PRO A 574 22.69 -1.42 64.74
C PRO A 574 22.28 -0.80 63.38
N THR A 575 22.88 0.34 63.01
CA THR A 575 22.79 0.97 61.67
C THR A 575 24.13 1.62 61.33
N PRO A 576 24.62 1.47 60.08
CA PRO A 576 24.91 2.64 59.22
C PRO A 576 24.27 2.45 57.83
N GLU A 577 23.50 3.39 57.27
CA GLU A 577 23.78 4.78 56.88
C GLU A 577 24.33 4.93 55.44
N THR A 578 23.51 5.51 54.57
CA THR A 578 23.84 6.83 54.00
C THR A 578 22.56 7.53 53.53
N SER A 579 22.45 8.83 53.81
CA SER A 579 21.39 9.75 53.41
C SER A 579 22.05 11.11 53.12
N PRO A 580 21.45 12.04 52.35
CA PRO A 580 20.34 12.85 52.89
C PRO A 580 19.25 13.25 51.88
N VAL A 581 18.11 13.73 52.39
CA VAL A 581 17.03 14.36 51.62
C VAL A 581 16.68 15.73 52.20
N PRO A 582 16.79 16.83 51.43
CA PRO A 582 16.12 18.11 51.68
C PRO A 582 14.79 18.23 50.89
N PRO A 583 13.95 19.27 51.11
CA PRO A 583 12.50 19.06 51.23
C PRO A 583 11.63 19.22 49.97
N VAL A 584 10.38 18.76 50.11
CA VAL A 584 9.29 18.73 49.11
C VAL A 584 8.61 20.11 48.92
N PRO A 585 8.49 20.61 47.67
CA PRO A 585 7.45 21.56 47.24
C PRO A 585 6.16 20.82 46.79
N PRO A 586 4.99 21.49 46.73
CA PRO A 586 3.68 20.81 46.66
C PRO A 586 3.31 20.19 45.30
N VAL A 587 2.46 19.15 45.35
CA VAL A 587 1.89 18.44 44.19
C VAL A 587 0.49 18.99 43.86
N PRO A 588 0.16 19.30 42.58
CA PRO A 588 -1.19 19.68 42.15
C PRO A 588 -2.14 18.46 42.07
N PRO A 589 -3.48 18.65 42.24
CA PRO A 589 -4.42 17.55 42.43
C PRO A 589 -4.83 16.81 41.15
N VAL A 590 -5.03 15.50 41.28
CA VAL A 590 -5.63 14.62 40.25
C VAL A 590 -7.08 14.28 40.66
N PRO A 591 -8.09 14.40 39.77
CA PRO A 591 -9.47 14.02 40.07
C PRO A 591 -9.68 12.49 40.14
N PRO A 592 -10.75 11.99 40.80
CA PRO A 592 -10.74 10.66 41.43
C PRO A 592 -11.10 9.45 40.55
N PHE A 593 -10.79 8.27 41.10
CA PHE A 593 -10.92 6.93 40.54
C PHE A 593 -12.35 6.45 40.21
N GLN A 594 -12.43 5.46 39.30
CA GLN A 594 -13.61 4.64 39.03
C GLN A 594 -13.90 3.63 40.16
N GLY A 595 -15.17 3.24 40.28
CA GLY A 595 -15.61 2.08 41.08
C GLY A 595 -15.43 0.74 40.33
N GLN A 596 -15.44 -0.37 41.07
CA GLN A 596 -15.10 -1.71 40.56
C GLN A 596 -16.31 -2.50 39.99
N GLN A 597 -16.03 -3.32 38.97
CA GLN A 597 -16.71 -4.59 38.59
C GLN A 597 -18.22 -4.50 38.20
N THR A 598 -18.73 -5.17 37.17
CA THR A 598 -18.63 -6.62 36.87
C THR A 598 -18.99 -7.01 35.42
N TRP A 599 -18.52 -8.20 35.01
CA TRP A 599 -19.12 -9.18 34.06
C TRP A 599 -19.54 -8.84 32.61
N GLN A 600 -18.89 -9.55 31.67
CA GLN A 600 -19.44 -10.32 30.54
C GLN A 600 -20.09 -9.65 29.30
N ALA A 601 -19.35 -9.80 28.19
CA ALA A 601 -19.76 -10.55 26.97
C ALA A 601 -20.56 -9.89 25.83
N GLN A 602 -20.22 -10.38 24.62
CA GLN A 602 -20.98 -10.43 23.36
C GLN A 602 -21.16 -9.17 22.49
N GLN A 603 -20.63 -9.32 21.27
CA GLN A 603 -21.16 -8.88 19.96
C GLN A 603 -21.04 -7.39 19.55
N ALA A 604 -20.77 -7.24 18.25
CA ALA A 604 -20.80 -6.00 17.45
C ALA A 604 -22.27 -5.70 16.99
N PRO A 605 -22.60 -4.67 16.16
CA PRO A 605 -21.73 -3.81 15.35
C PRO A 605 -22.18 -2.32 15.21
N THR A 606 -21.61 -1.62 14.21
CA THR A 606 -22.08 -0.38 13.54
C THR A 606 -21.96 0.98 14.24
N GLY A 607 -21.70 2.02 13.43
CA GLY A 607 -22.41 3.30 13.55
C GLY A 607 -21.55 4.58 13.56
N ARG A 608 -21.36 5.23 12.40
CA ARG A 608 -20.84 6.62 12.31
C ARG A 608 -21.80 7.64 12.93
N GLN A 609 -21.23 8.69 13.51
CA GLN A 609 -21.62 10.10 13.28
C GLN A 609 -20.38 10.95 13.64
N GLU A 610 -19.64 11.51 12.67
CA GLU A 610 -19.96 12.73 11.91
C GLU A 610 -20.24 13.95 12.81
N LEU A 611 -19.23 14.83 12.89
CA LEU A 611 -19.38 16.23 13.29
C LEU A 611 -19.54 17.08 12.03
N ILE A 612 -20.48 18.00 12.06
CA ILE A 612 -20.76 18.95 10.98
C ILE A 612 -19.78 20.14 11.09
N PHE A 613 -19.27 20.62 9.95
CA PHE A 613 -18.70 21.96 9.83
C PHE A 613 -19.12 22.64 8.52
N ASP A 614 -18.94 23.96 8.46
CA ASP A 614 -19.84 24.88 7.73
C ASP A 614 -19.67 24.99 6.20
N GLU A 615 -20.76 25.46 5.59
CA GLU A 615 -20.97 25.61 4.15
C GLU A 615 -20.41 26.92 3.59
N ARG A 616 -19.74 26.88 2.42
CA ARG A 616 -19.56 28.04 1.53
C ARG A 616 -19.69 27.64 0.06
N ALA A 617 -20.66 28.23 -0.62
CA ALA A 617 -21.04 27.88 -2.00
C ALA A 617 -20.24 28.60 -3.09
N GLN A 618 -20.14 27.95 -4.26
CA GLN A 618 -19.95 28.56 -5.59
C GLN A 618 -20.90 27.88 -6.61
N PRO A 619 -21.22 28.51 -7.76
CA PRO A 619 -22.49 28.28 -8.46
C PRO A 619 -22.45 27.30 -9.64
N GLU A 620 -23.65 26.94 -10.12
CA GLU A 620 -23.92 26.08 -11.28
C GLU A 620 -23.55 26.73 -12.64
N VAL A 621 -23.18 25.91 -13.62
CA VAL A 621 -23.08 26.23 -15.06
C VAL A 621 -23.68 25.04 -15.84
N PRO A 622 -24.52 25.26 -16.89
CA PRO A 622 -25.47 24.23 -17.34
C PRO A 622 -24.97 23.28 -18.46
N VAL A 623 -25.69 22.17 -18.60
CA VAL A 623 -25.51 21.11 -19.62
C VAL A 623 -26.02 21.54 -21.00
N ALA A 624 -25.34 21.07 -22.06
CA ALA A 624 -25.80 21.09 -23.46
C ALA A 624 -25.59 19.68 -24.08
N PRO A 625 -26.32 19.30 -25.15
CA PRO A 625 -26.68 17.89 -25.40
C PRO A 625 -25.79 17.12 -26.39
N GLU A 626 -26.06 15.81 -26.45
CA GLU A 626 -25.50 14.81 -27.36
C GLU A 626 -26.04 14.95 -28.80
N GLU A 627 -25.22 14.63 -29.81
CA GLU A 627 -25.67 14.20 -31.15
C GLU A 627 -24.84 12.99 -31.62
N GLU A 628 -25.46 12.14 -32.44
CA GLU A 628 -24.95 10.83 -32.88
C GLU A 628 -23.93 10.93 -34.03
N LEU A 629 -23.02 9.97 -34.15
CA LEU A 629 -22.29 9.71 -35.40
C LEU A 629 -21.96 8.22 -35.59
N GLN A 630 -21.98 7.74 -36.84
CA GLN A 630 -22.00 6.31 -37.20
C GLN A 630 -20.73 5.84 -37.92
N SER A 631 -20.21 4.68 -37.48
CA SER A 631 -19.51 3.62 -38.25
C SER A 631 -18.44 3.97 -39.32
N ALA A 632 -17.17 3.71 -38.95
CA ALA A 632 -16.10 3.04 -39.75
C ALA A 632 -15.52 3.73 -41.02
N PRO A 633 -14.36 3.29 -41.56
CA PRO A 633 -13.38 2.30 -41.09
C PRO A 633 -11.94 2.87 -40.91
N THR A 634 -10.97 1.97 -40.71
CA THR A 634 -9.52 2.21 -40.46
C THR A 634 -8.75 2.90 -41.59
N GLU A 635 -7.90 3.89 -41.26
CA GLU A 635 -6.70 4.25 -42.05
C GLU A 635 -5.57 4.78 -41.13
N ALA A 636 -4.34 4.90 -41.65
CA ALA A 636 -3.12 5.10 -40.87
C ALA A 636 -2.84 6.56 -40.44
N ALA A 637 -1.99 6.74 -39.42
CA ALA A 637 -1.61 8.05 -38.88
C ALA A 637 -0.87 8.93 -39.91
N ALA A 638 -1.28 10.20 -39.98
CA ALA A 638 -0.63 11.23 -40.79
C ALA A 638 0.59 11.85 -40.08
N PRO A 639 1.59 12.38 -40.81
CA PRO A 639 2.71 13.09 -40.22
C PRO A 639 2.27 14.42 -39.58
N VAL A 640 2.88 14.77 -38.44
CA VAL A 640 2.63 16.03 -37.71
C VAL A 640 3.21 17.22 -38.48
N ASP A 641 2.42 18.27 -38.65
CA ASP A 641 2.84 19.52 -39.30
C ASP A 641 3.48 20.48 -38.28
N ILE A 642 4.78 20.29 -38.05
CA ILE A 642 5.61 20.99 -37.05
C ILE A 642 5.46 22.52 -37.12
N GLU A 643 5.21 23.08 -38.30
CA GLU A 643 5.05 24.53 -38.48
C GLU A 643 3.76 25.06 -37.82
N GLN A 644 2.67 24.27 -37.82
CA GLN A 644 1.40 24.65 -37.18
C GLN A 644 1.48 24.63 -35.65
N GLU A 645 2.20 23.65 -35.07
CA GLU A 645 2.37 23.59 -33.61
C GLU A 645 3.24 24.74 -33.09
N ARG A 646 4.26 25.15 -33.86
CA ARG A 646 5.05 26.35 -33.58
C ARG A 646 4.21 27.64 -33.63
N GLU A 647 3.34 27.81 -34.63
CA GLU A 647 2.39 28.94 -34.65
C GLU A 647 1.43 28.91 -33.45
N ALA A 648 0.97 27.73 -33.04
CA ALA A 648 0.09 27.56 -31.88
C ALA A 648 0.79 27.96 -30.56
N ILE A 649 2.04 27.55 -30.33
CA ILE A 649 2.82 27.91 -29.14
C ILE A 649 3.08 29.42 -29.10
N LEU A 650 3.58 30.00 -30.19
CA LEU A 650 3.82 31.45 -30.29
C LEU A 650 2.53 32.26 -30.01
N ARG A 651 1.38 31.75 -30.45
CA ARG A 651 0.08 32.33 -30.14
C ARG A 651 -0.32 32.18 -28.67
N MET A 652 -0.01 31.06 -28.01
CA MET A 652 -0.28 30.90 -26.57
C MET A 652 0.59 31.82 -25.69
N ILE A 653 1.83 32.11 -26.10
CA ILE A 653 2.67 33.16 -25.48
C ILE A 653 2.01 34.54 -25.69
N ALA A 654 1.58 34.86 -26.91
CA ALA A 654 0.94 36.14 -27.24
C ALA A 654 -0.43 36.36 -26.55
N GLU A 655 -1.18 35.28 -26.30
CA GLU A 655 -2.41 35.29 -25.50
C GLU A 655 -2.15 35.21 -23.98
N GLY A 656 -0.89 35.13 -23.54
CA GLY A 656 -0.49 35.12 -22.13
C GLY A 656 -0.89 33.86 -21.35
N ARG A 657 -1.08 32.73 -22.05
CA ARG A 657 -1.52 31.45 -21.46
C ARG A 657 -0.37 30.59 -20.93
N ILE A 658 0.83 30.81 -21.48
CA ILE A 658 2.11 30.21 -21.07
C ILE A 658 3.14 31.33 -20.96
N THR A 659 4.16 31.16 -20.13
CA THR A 659 5.27 32.11 -20.03
C THR A 659 6.15 32.07 -21.30
N PRO A 660 6.90 33.14 -21.60
CA PRO A 660 7.91 33.11 -22.66
C PRO A 660 8.92 31.98 -22.50
N GLU A 661 9.32 31.69 -21.26
CA GLU A 661 10.30 30.66 -20.90
C GLU A 661 9.77 29.23 -21.15
N GLU A 662 8.53 28.94 -20.75
CA GLU A 662 7.86 27.67 -21.09
C GLU A 662 7.64 27.54 -22.61
N GLY A 663 7.34 28.66 -23.28
CA GLY A 663 7.18 28.72 -24.73
C GLY A 663 8.46 28.39 -25.49
N ASP A 664 9.62 28.89 -25.04
CA ASP A 664 10.93 28.61 -25.66
C ASP A 664 11.28 27.12 -25.52
N MET A 665 11.06 26.53 -24.34
CA MET A 665 11.25 25.08 -24.12
C MET A 665 10.36 24.21 -25.02
N LEU A 666 9.10 24.61 -25.25
CA LEU A 666 8.20 23.88 -26.15
C LEU A 666 8.58 24.04 -27.63
N LEU A 667 9.15 25.19 -28.03
CA LEU A 667 9.68 25.40 -29.38
C LEU A 667 11.00 24.63 -29.62
N GLU A 668 11.84 24.48 -28.60
CA GLU A 668 13.05 23.66 -28.63
C GLU A 668 12.71 22.15 -28.70
N ALA A 669 11.68 21.70 -27.97
CA ALA A 669 11.16 20.33 -28.06
C ALA A 669 10.59 19.99 -29.46
N LEU A 670 10.03 20.99 -30.16
CA LEU A 670 9.65 20.92 -31.58
C LEU A 670 10.82 21.16 -32.55
N GLY A 671 12.07 21.03 -32.08
CA GLY A 671 13.29 21.47 -32.76
C GLY A 671 14.32 20.40 -33.17
N ASN A 672 14.07 19.11 -32.88
CA ASN A 672 14.97 17.98 -33.14
C ASN A 672 14.30 16.86 -33.94
#